data_AF-A0A9R1AJP7-F1
#
_entry.id   AF-A0A9R1AJP7-F1
#
_cell.length_a   1.000
_cell.length_b   1.000
_cell.length_c   1.000
_cell.angle_alpha   90.00
_cell.angle_beta   90.00
_cell.angle_gamma   90.00
#
_symmetry.space_group_name_H-M   'P 1'
#
loop_
_entity.id
_entity.type
_entity.pdbx_description
1 polymer ?
#
loop_
_entity_poly.entity_id
_entity_poly.type
_entity_poly.pdbx_seq_one_letter_code
_entity_poly.pdbx_strand_id
1 'polypeptide(L)'
;MIRRRSRRLRAAGCTRHLLVQMLHCHLLQLLTSMLGFNRHQERIHILKDVTGILKPSRMTLLLGPPGCGKTTLLLALAGKLNKNLKVTGEIDYNGVKLQDFVPEKTAAYIGQYDLHVPEMTVRETLDFSARFQGVGSRAGTNLCTKPSALNFLYKIEIMKEVIRREKEAGITPDPDVDTYMKAISVEGLERSMQTDYIMKIMGLDICADVLIGDAMRRGISGGEKKRLTTGEMIVGPSKALFMDEISTGLDSSTTFQIVSCLQQLAHISESTILVSLLQPAPETYQLFDDIILMAEGQIVYHGPKSCIMSFFESCGFKCPGRKGDADFLQEVLSKKDQQQYWSRTEEGYNFVTVDQFCDKFKASQSGQNLAAELSKPYDESKGHNNALSFSIYSLSKWDLLKACFARELLLMKRNAFIYIAKTIQLGLLAVITGTVFLRTRMSVDRIHANYYMGSLFYALLLLMVNGFPELAMTIDSLPVFYKQRDDYFYPAWAYAIPSFILKIPVSLVESVAWTTISYYLIGYTPEASRFFCQLLVLFLMHTVTLSMFRCIASYCQTMVAGSVGGTMAFLATLLFGGFIIPRCFAIGLTIKKGTSRAIISRNKLTRFDGGDQDNNTENMMPKLQAETVLSPNRTGRMVLPFTPLIISFQDVNYYVDTPAEMRGHGYIEKKLQLLHNITGAFQPGVLSALMGVTGAGKTTLLDVLSGRKTGGVIEGDIRIGGYPKIQQTFARISGYCEQTDVHSPQITVSESVAYSAWLRLPPEVDSKARNEFVKEVLEIIELDEIRDFLVGIPGVNGLSTEQRKRLTIAVELVSNPSIIFMDEPTSGLDARAAAIVMRAVKNVADTGRTVVCTIHQPSIDIFEAFDELMLMKRGGELIYAGPVGHHSCEVIKYFQAIPGVARIKENYNPSTWMLEVTSTSMELQLGVDFAQMYRESSMCKDKDMLVKRLSMPVPGTSDLHFPTQFPQKFREQFKACLWKQCLSYWRTPSYNLGRNDQQGLFTILGCMYGFILFSGVNNCQSVMPFVSVERSVVYRERFAGMYSPWAYSFAQVAMEIPYVLVQVVLFMLIAYPMIGYEWTVAKFFWFMYTMLCTLLYFVYLGMLMVSLTPNIQVASILASMFYTLQNLMSGFIVPAPQIPKWWIWLYYISPMSWTLNVFFTTQFGDHNDRMIVVFEETKSVAAFMMDYFGFRRDLLPLGAVALAAFPVLFAVLFGYNISKLNFQRR
;
A
#
# COMPACT_ATOMS: atom_id res chain seq x y z
N MET A 1 -48.39 -27.21 -26.19
CA MET A 1 -47.49 -27.63 -25.07
C MET A 1 -45.99 -27.41 -25.31
N ILE A 2 -45.51 -27.10 -26.52
CA ILE A 2 -44.06 -26.94 -26.81
C ILE A 2 -43.51 -25.51 -26.51
N ARG A 3 -44.39 -24.49 -26.39
CA ARG A 3 -44.00 -23.10 -26.08
C ARG A 3 -43.69 -22.80 -24.59
N ARG A 4 -44.02 -23.70 -23.65
CA ARG A 4 -43.74 -23.51 -22.21
C ARG A 4 -42.36 -24.03 -21.76
N ARG A 5 -41.68 -24.88 -22.54
CA ARG A 5 -40.33 -25.39 -22.23
C ARG A 5 -39.19 -24.43 -22.61
N SER A 6 -39.41 -23.56 -23.60
CA SER A 6 -38.43 -22.58 -24.09
C SER A 6 -38.18 -21.39 -23.13
N ARG A 7 -39.17 -20.99 -22.31
CA ARG A 7 -39.02 -19.88 -21.35
C ARG A 7 -38.34 -20.27 -20.03
N ARG A 8 -38.36 -21.55 -19.64
CA ARG A 8 -37.64 -22.02 -18.42
C ARG A 8 -36.14 -22.27 -18.65
N LEU A 9 -35.71 -22.51 -19.89
CA LEU A 9 -34.30 -22.73 -20.22
C LEU A 9 -33.49 -21.43 -20.46
N ARG A 10 -34.14 -20.27 -20.68
CA ARG A 10 -33.44 -18.98 -20.79
C ARG A 10 -33.17 -18.29 -19.44
N ALA A 11 -33.85 -18.68 -18.36
CA ALA A 11 -33.59 -18.14 -17.02
C ALA A 11 -32.41 -18.84 -16.30
N ALA A 12 -32.04 -20.07 -16.70
CA ALA A 12 -30.95 -20.83 -16.10
C ALA A 12 -29.58 -20.65 -16.80
N GLY A 13 -29.58 -20.17 -18.05
CA GLY A 13 -28.35 -19.91 -18.83
C GLY A 13 -27.77 -18.51 -18.67
N CYS A 14 -28.57 -17.53 -18.22
CA CYS A 14 -28.14 -16.14 -18.10
C CYS A 14 -27.33 -15.86 -16.83
N THR A 15 -27.54 -16.66 -15.76
CA THR A 15 -26.83 -16.50 -14.48
C THR A 15 -25.39 -17.01 -14.51
N ARG A 16 -25.07 -18.06 -15.27
CA ARG A 16 -23.67 -18.54 -15.40
C ARG A 16 -22.78 -17.60 -16.21
N HIS A 17 -23.31 -16.97 -17.26
CA HIS A 17 -22.54 -16.04 -18.08
C HIS A 17 -22.38 -14.66 -17.45
N LEU A 18 -23.41 -14.15 -16.74
CA LEU A 18 -23.29 -12.90 -15.99
C LEU A 18 -22.30 -13.01 -14.83
N LEU A 19 -22.22 -14.15 -14.12
CA LEU A 19 -21.32 -14.28 -12.96
C LEU A 19 -19.85 -14.28 -13.36
N VAL A 20 -19.49 -14.98 -14.45
CA VAL A 20 -18.11 -15.01 -14.94
C VAL A 20 -17.72 -13.67 -15.57
N GLN A 21 -18.63 -13.01 -16.31
CA GLN A 21 -18.37 -11.65 -16.81
C GLN A 21 -18.33 -10.60 -15.71
N MET A 22 -19.17 -10.68 -14.67
CA MET A 22 -19.12 -9.78 -13.52
C MET A 22 -17.83 -9.99 -12.72
N LEU A 23 -17.43 -11.24 -12.45
CA LEU A 23 -16.16 -11.52 -11.76
C LEU A 23 -14.98 -11.02 -12.58
N HIS A 24 -14.96 -11.26 -13.89
CA HIS A 24 -13.87 -10.79 -14.73
C HIS A 24 -13.86 -9.25 -14.83
N CYS A 25 -15.01 -8.60 -15.01
CA CYS A 25 -15.12 -7.13 -15.04
C CYS A 25 -14.79 -6.48 -13.70
N HIS A 26 -15.21 -7.04 -12.56
CA HIS A 26 -14.88 -6.46 -11.26
C HIS A 26 -13.43 -6.69 -10.87
N LEU A 27 -12.85 -7.86 -11.16
CA LEU A 27 -11.42 -8.10 -10.91
C LEU A 27 -10.55 -7.21 -11.79
N LEU A 28 -10.91 -7.03 -13.07
CA LEU A 28 -10.25 -6.09 -13.97
C LEU A 28 -10.46 -4.63 -13.52
N GLN A 29 -11.67 -4.26 -13.08
CA GLN A 29 -11.95 -2.92 -12.57
C GLN A 29 -11.14 -2.58 -11.32
N LEU A 30 -11.04 -3.50 -10.36
CA LEU A 30 -10.23 -3.38 -9.15
C LEU A 30 -8.73 -3.27 -9.48
N LEU A 31 -8.24 -4.06 -10.44
CA LEU A 31 -6.87 -3.98 -10.93
C LEU A 31 -6.61 -2.63 -11.63
N THR A 32 -7.55 -2.14 -12.45
CA THR A 32 -7.42 -0.85 -13.13
C THR A 32 -7.51 0.35 -12.19
N SER A 33 -8.30 0.26 -11.11
CA SER A 33 -8.38 1.33 -10.09
C SER A 33 -7.15 1.36 -9.19
N MET A 34 -6.58 0.20 -8.87
CA MET A 34 -5.33 0.08 -8.08
C MET A 34 -4.09 0.51 -8.89
N LEU A 35 -4.10 0.32 -10.22
CA LEU A 35 -2.99 0.68 -11.11
C LEU A 35 -3.06 2.11 -11.65
N GLY A 36 -4.02 2.94 -11.20
CA GLY A 36 -3.99 4.39 -11.44
C GLY A 36 -4.07 4.81 -12.92
N PHE A 37 -4.67 4.00 -13.80
CA PHE A 37 -4.90 4.42 -15.18
C PHE A 37 -6.01 5.49 -15.21
N ASN A 38 -5.61 6.76 -15.24
CA ASN A 38 -6.49 7.91 -15.42
C ASN A 38 -7.33 7.72 -16.70
N ARG A 39 -8.65 7.64 -16.54
CA ARG A 39 -9.58 7.81 -17.66
C ARG A 39 -9.49 9.25 -18.16
N HIS A 40 -9.50 9.42 -19.49
CA HIS A 40 -9.75 10.72 -20.10
C HIS A 40 -11.05 11.31 -19.53
N GLN A 41 -10.94 12.35 -18.71
CA GLN A 41 -12.09 13.06 -18.16
C GLN A 41 -12.56 14.11 -19.16
N GLU A 42 -13.72 13.88 -19.77
CA GLU A 42 -14.48 14.93 -20.44
C GLU A 42 -14.85 16.02 -19.42
N ARG A 43 -14.64 17.29 -19.78
CA ARG A 43 -14.98 18.44 -18.92
C ARG A 43 -16.47 18.72 -19.02
N ILE A 44 -17.23 18.32 -17.99
CA ILE A 44 -18.66 18.63 -17.88
C ILE A 44 -18.83 19.96 -17.17
N HIS A 45 -19.50 20.93 -17.80
CA HIS A 45 -19.89 22.19 -17.17
C HIS A 45 -21.18 21.98 -16.37
N ILE A 46 -21.10 22.05 -15.03
CA ILE A 46 -22.25 21.85 -14.12
C ILE A 46 -23.10 23.12 -14.01
N LEU A 47 -22.46 24.29 -13.94
CA LEU A 47 -23.10 25.61 -13.94
C LEU A 47 -22.56 26.42 -15.13
N LYS A 48 -23.43 27.21 -15.77
CA LYS A 48 -23.10 28.03 -16.96
C LYS A 48 -23.59 29.46 -16.74
N ASP A 49 -22.65 30.41 -16.62
CA ASP A 49 -22.90 31.86 -16.55
C ASP A 49 -24.06 32.26 -15.61
N VAL A 50 -24.04 31.72 -14.39
CA VAL A 50 -25.07 31.96 -13.38
C VAL A 50 -24.84 33.34 -12.74
N THR A 51 -25.85 34.20 -12.77
CA THR A 51 -25.81 35.55 -12.18
C THR A 51 -27.04 35.80 -11.30
N GLY A 52 -26.84 36.37 -10.11
CA GLY A 52 -27.95 36.71 -9.21
C GLY A 52 -27.49 37.44 -7.94
N ILE A 53 -28.45 38.02 -7.23
CA ILE A 53 -28.27 38.70 -5.93
C ILE A 53 -29.26 38.14 -4.89
N LEU A 54 -28.81 37.90 -3.65
CA LEU A 54 -29.69 37.53 -2.54
C LEU A 54 -29.81 38.70 -1.56
N LYS A 55 -31.04 39.05 -1.18
CA LYS A 55 -31.31 40.23 -0.35
C LYS A 55 -31.51 39.84 1.13
N PRO A 56 -31.08 40.68 2.08
CA PRO A 56 -31.32 40.46 3.50
C PRO A 56 -32.81 40.51 3.85
N SER A 57 -33.21 39.82 4.93
CA SER A 57 -34.59 39.75 5.43
C SER A 57 -35.61 39.18 4.42
N ARG A 58 -35.14 38.37 3.46
CA ARG A 58 -36.01 37.68 2.47
C ARG A 58 -35.72 36.19 2.42
N MET A 59 -36.77 35.42 2.19
CA MET A 59 -36.70 33.98 1.98
C MET A 59 -36.90 33.64 0.49
N THR A 60 -35.86 33.08 -0.14
CA THR A 60 -35.83 32.77 -1.57
C THR A 60 -36.00 31.27 -1.81
N LEU A 61 -36.87 30.90 -2.74
CA LEU A 61 -37.08 29.52 -3.17
C LEU A 61 -36.20 29.19 -4.37
N LEU A 62 -35.39 28.13 -4.29
CA LEU A 62 -34.63 27.57 -5.41
C LEU A 62 -35.38 26.36 -5.99
N LEU A 63 -35.88 26.50 -7.21
CA LEU A 63 -36.66 25.49 -7.92
C LEU A 63 -35.92 25.03 -9.19
N GLY A 64 -36.05 23.76 -9.55
CA GLY A 64 -35.52 23.23 -10.80
C GLY A 64 -35.52 21.71 -10.83
N PRO A 65 -35.47 21.08 -12.01
CA PRO A 65 -35.47 19.62 -12.13
C PRO A 65 -34.21 18.99 -11.47
N PRO A 66 -34.27 17.71 -11.09
CA PRO A 66 -33.09 17.01 -10.56
C PRO A 66 -31.95 17.02 -11.59
N GLY A 67 -30.72 17.26 -11.13
CA GLY A 67 -29.53 17.32 -12.01
C GLY A 67 -29.23 18.69 -12.63
N CYS A 68 -30.02 19.75 -12.37
CA CYS A 68 -29.77 21.09 -12.92
C CYS A 68 -28.71 21.93 -12.18
N GLY A 69 -28.04 21.38 -11.16
CA GLY A 69 -26.95 22.06 -10.43
C GLY A 69 -27.34 22.81 -9.15
N LYS A 70 -28.57 22.64 -8.61
CA LYS A 70 -29.04 23.34 -7.38
C LYS A 70 -28.08 23.20 -6.19
N THR A 71 -27.74 21.96 -5.82
CA THR A 71 -26.80 21.66 -4.73
C THR A 71 -25.43 22.27 -4.98
N THR A 72 -24.94 22.23 -6.23
CA THR A 72 -23.66 22.83 -6.60
C THR A 72 -23.67 24.35 -6.43
N LEU A 73 -24.77 25.01 -6.76
CA LEU A 73 -24.94 26.46 -6.54
C LEU A 73 -24.96 26.79 -5.03
N LEU A 74 -25.71 26.05 -4.22
CA LEU A 74 -25.76 26.25 -2.76
C LEU A 74 -24.38 26.05 -2.11
N LEU A 75 -23.66 25.00 -2.52
CA LEU A 75 -22.31 24.73 -2.03
C LEU A 75 -21.30 25.79 -2.49
N ALA A 76 -21.44 26.33 -3.70
CA ALA A 76 -20.62 27.43 -4.21
C ALA A 76 -20.80 28.69 -3.35
N LEU A 77 -22.05 29.08 -3.08
CA LEU A 77 -22.38 30.24 -2.24
C LEU A 77 -21.90 30.05 -0.80
N ALA A 78 -22.00 28.83 -0.25
CA ALA A 78 -21.53 28.52 1.10
C ALA A 78 -19.98 28.39 1.23
N GLY A 79 -19.23 28.45 0.13
CA GLY A 79 -17.78 28.22 0.12
C GLY A 79 -17.33 26.77 0.28
N LYS A 80 -18.27 25.80 0.20
CA LYS A 80 -18.02 24.37 0.48
C LYS A 80 -17.83 23.52 -0.77
N LEU A 81 -17.48 24.13 -1.91
CA LEU A 81 -17.29 23.40 -3.15
C LEU A 81 -16.06 22.46 -3.07
N ASN A 82 -16.14 21.29 -3.71
CA ASN A 82 -15.00 20.38 -3.76
C ASN A 82 -13.84 21.02 -4.53
N LYS A 83 -12.63 21.02 -3.93
CA LYS A 83 -11.40 21.61 -4.49
C LYS A 83 -11.00 21.06 -5.85
N ASN A 84 -11.50 19.88 -6.24
CA ASN A 84 -11.25 19.29 -7.55
C ASN A 84 -12.04 19.96 -8.69
N LEU A 85 -13.06 20.76 -8.37
CA LEU A 85 -13.87 21.48 -9.34
C LEU A 85 -13.23 22.84 -9.65
N LYS A 86 -13.23 23.23 -10.94
CA LYS A 86 -12.77 24.55 -11.37
C LYS A 86 -13.94 25.52 -11.34
N VAL A 87 -13.76 26.64 -10.64
CA VAL A 87 -14.75 27.72 -10.54
C VAL A 87 -14.23 28.93 -11.31
N THR A 88 -15.10 29.56 -12.09
CA THR A 88 -14.85 30.82 -12.83
C THR A 88 -15.96 31.81 -12.51
N GLY A 89 -15.62 33.05 -12.17
CA GLY A 89 -16.56 34.08 -11.72
C GLY A 89 -16.19 34.66 -10.35
N GLU A 90 -16.94 35.66 -9.90
CA GLU A 90 -16.75 36.31 -8.60
C GLU A 90 -18.03 36.17 -7.75
N ILE A 91 -17.86 35.97 -6.45
CA ILE A 91 -18.94 35.86 -5.45
C ILE A 91 -18.57 36.77 -4.29
N ASP A 92 -19.45 37.72 -3.99
CA ASP A 92 -19.21 38.76 -2.99
C ASP A 92 -20.32 38.76 -1.94
N TYR A 93 -19.94 38.93 -0.67
CA TYR A 93 -20.84 39.11 0.46
C TYR A 93 -20.71 40.54 0.97
N ASN A 94 -21.77 41.34 0.85
CA ASN A 94 -21.75 42.77 1.21
C ASN A 94 -20.56 43.52 0.58
N GLY A 95 -20.21 43.20 -0.67
CA GLY A 95 -19.08 43.79 -1.40
C GLY A 95 -17.69 43.21 -1.10
N VAL A 96 -17.58 42.24 -0.17
CA VAL A 96 -16.31 41.58 0.16
C VAL A 96 -16.22 40.24 -0.58
N LYS A 97 -15.09 39.96 -1.24
CA LYS A 97 -14.90 38.73 -2.00
C LYS A 97 -14.84 37.52 -1.07
N LEU A 98 -15.31 36.37 -1.55
CA LEU A 98 -15.35 35.10 -0.79
C LEU A 98 -13.99 34.62 -0.26
N GLN A 99 -12.87 35.13 -0.78
CA GLN A 99 -11.51 34.77 -0.36
C GLN A 99 -10.99 35.56 0.84
N ASP A 100 -11.60 36.72 1.14
CA ASP A 100 -11.09 37.66 2.15
C ASP A 100 -11.63 37.37 3.56
N PHE A 101 -12.62 36.49 3.69
CA PHE A 101 -13.23 36.06 4.95
C PHE A 101 -13.44 34.54 4.96
N VAL A 102 -13.98 33.99 6.06
CA VAL A 102 -14.29 32.55 6.18
C VAL A 102 -15.78 32.33 5.86
N PRO A 103 -16.13 31.92 4.62
CA PRO A 103 -17.53 31.76 4.21
C PRO A 103 -18.24 30.64 4.96
N GLU A 104 -17.55 29.54 5.27
CA GLU A 104 -18.15 28.35 5.92
C GLU A 104 -18.62 28.63 7.36
N LYS A 105 -18.13 29.72 7.95
CA LYS A 105 -18.55 30.20 9.29
C LYS A 105 -19.54 31.35 9.21
N THR A 106 -19.49 32.12 8.13
CA THR A 106 -20.38 33.26 7.90
C THR A 106 -21.75 32.81 7.37
N ALA A 107 -21.76 31.78 6.52
CA ALA A 107 -22.94 31.15 5.97
C ALA A 107 -23.06 29.69 6.44
N ALA A 108 -24.27 29.28 6.80
CA ALA A 108 -24.54 27.90 7.18
C ALA A 108 -25.16 27.13 6.01
N TYR A 109 -24.59 25.97 5.69
CA TYR A 109 -25.14 25.03 4.72
C TYR A 109 -25.79 23.86 5.44
N ILE A 110 -27.09 23.65 5.19
CA ILE A 110 -27.88 22.54 5.72
C ILE A 110 -28.06 21.54 4.59
N GLY A 111 -27.34 20.43 4.69
CA GLY A 111 -27.38 19.34 3.71
C GLY A 111 -28.58 18.40 3.89
N GLN A 112 -28.73 17.48 2.92
CA GLN A 112 -29.85 16.55 2.85
C GLN A 112 -29.86 15.46 3.94
N TYR A 113 -28.69 15.15 4.51
CA TYR A 113 -28.52 14.03 5.45
C TYR A 113 -28.43 14.50 6.91
N ASP A 114 -29.28 13.94 7.77
CA ASP A 114 -29.30 14.24 9.20
C ASP A 114 -28.28 13.39 9.99
N LEU A 115 -27.02 13.85 10.02
CA LEU A 115 -25.93 13.22 10.77
C LEU A 115 -25.82 13.82 12.18
N HIS A 116 -26.09 13.00 13.19
CA HIS A 116 -26.06 13.36 14.61
C HIS A 116 -25.54 12.19 15.45
N VAL A 117 -25.01 12.48 16.65
CA VAL A 117 -24.62 11.44 17.61
C VAL A 117 -25.89 10.91 18.30
N PRO A 118 -26.24 9.63 18.16
CA PRO A 118 -27.52 9.10 18.63
C PRO A 118 -27.63 9.07 20.16
N GLU A 119 -26.50 9.04 20.88
CA GLU A 119 -26.44 9.07 22.34
C GLU A 119 -26.61 10.45 22.97
N MET A 120 -26.63 11.54 22.20
CA MET A 120 -26.84 12.90 22.75
C MET A 120 -28.33 13.29 22.74
N THR A 121 -28.72 14.19 23.63
CA THR A 121 -30.06 14.80 23.58
C THR A 121 -30.10 15.96 22.58
N VAL A 122 -31.31 16.39 22.23
CA VAL A 122 -31.56 17.58 21.40
C VAL A 122 -30.87 18.81 22.02
N ARG A 123 -31.10 19.06 23.31
CA ARG A 123 -30.50 20.17 24.07
C ARG A 123 -28.98 20.11 24.08
N GLU A 124 -28.40 18.96 24.40
CA GLU A 124 -26.94 18.80 24.48
C GLU A 124 -26.25 19.04 23.13
N THR A 125 -26.92 18.65 22.03
CA THR A 125 -26.40 18.84 20.67
C THR A 125 -26.40 20.32 20.30
N LEU A 126 -27.48 21.04 20.62
CA LEU A 126 -27.58 22.48 20.40
C LEU A 126 -26.63 23.26 21.31
N ASP A 127 -26.51 22.90 22.58
CA ASP A 127 -25.55 23.51 23.52
C ASP A 127 -24.11 23.27 23.08
N PHE A 128 -23.81 22.07 22.57
CA PHE A 128 -22.50 21.76 22.03
C PHE A 128 -22.21 22.64 20.81
N SER A 129 -23.14 22.74 19.86
CA SER A 129 -23.00 23.62 18.69
C SER A 129 -22.84 25.10 19.08
N ALA A 130 -23.69 25.59 20.00
CA ALA A 130 -23.65 26.96 20.50
C ALA A 130 -22.29 27.33 21.11
N ARG A 131 -21.60 26.38 21.76
CA ARG A 131 -20.24 26.61 22.29
C ARG A 131 -19.23 26.91 21.20
N PHE A 132 -19.26 26.21 20.06
CA PHE A 132 -18.28 26.39 18.99
C PHE A 132 -18.67 27.51 18.02
N GLN A 133 -19.96 27.67 17.77
CA GLN A 133 -20.47 28.71 16.88
C GLN A 133 -20.60 30.08 17.57
N GLY A 134 -20.68 30.12 18.90
CA GLY A 134 -20.98 31.31 19.71
C GLY A 134 -20.11 32.54 19.44
N VAL A 135 -20.56 33.68 20.00
CA VAL A 135 -20.08 35.04 19.77
C VAL A 135 -18.69 35.31 20.41
N GLY A 136 -17.69 34.49 20.08
CA GLY A 136 -16.30 34.76 20.44
C GLY A 136 -15.77 35.92 19.59
N SER A 137 -15.51 37.08 20.22
CA SER A 137 -14.86 38.28 19.69
C SER A 137 -15.05 38.53 18.19
N ARG A 138 -16.26 38.94 17.78
CA ARG A 138 -16.44 39.66 16.50
C ARG A 138 -15.90 41.10 16.57
N ALA A 139 -15.53 41.59 17.75
CA ALA A 139 -14.85 42.86 17.96
C ALA A 139 -13.32 42.68 18.08
N GLY A 140 -12.59 43.28 17.14
CA GLY A 140 -11.29 43.90 17.35
C GLY A 140 -10.15 43.03 17.88
N THR A 141 -9.36 42.50 16.96
CA THR A 141 -7.91 42.42 17.15
C THR A 141 -7.36 43.81 17.49
N ASN A 142 -6.95 44.01 18.74
CA ASN A 142 -5.81 44.83 19.20
C ASN A 142 -5.88 45.09 20.71
N LEU A 143 -5.90 44.05 21.54
CA LEU A 143 -5.37 44.16 22.91
C LEU A 143 -5.01 42.78 23.45
N CYS A 144 -3.82 42.32 23.10
CA CYS A 144 -3.18 41.21 23.79
C CYS A 144 -2.82 41.67 25.20
N THR A 145 -3.62 41.31 26.21
CA THR A 145 -3.18 40.79 27.52
C THR A 145 -4.35 40.71 28.53
N LYS A 146 -4.55 39.49 29.09
CA LYS A 146 -5.34 39.09 30.28
C LYS A 146 -6.83 38.66 30.09
N PRO A 147 -7.31 37.68 30.89
CA PRO A 147 -8.41 36.79 30.50
C PRO A 147 -9.78 37.15 31.09
N SER A 148 -10.82 36.77 30.32
CA SER A 148 -12.19 36.33 30.68
C SER A 148 -13.13 37.16 31.57
N ALA A 149 -12.68 38.05 32.46
CA ALA A 149 -13.58 38.78 33.37
C ALA A 149 -14.02 40.16 32.85
N LEU A 150 -13.19 40.82 32.02
CA LEU A 150 -13.44 42.21 31.60
C LEU A 150 -14.45 42.34 30.44
N ASN A 151 -14.56 41.31 29.58
CA ASN A 151 -15.56 41.29 28.50
C ASN A 151 -17.01 41.14 29.01
N PHE A 152 -17.19 40.59 30.21
CA PHE A 152 -18.48 40.48 30.90
C PHE A 152 -18.97 41.87 31.37
N LEU A 153 -18.07 42.66 31.94
CA LEU A 153 -18.36 44.04 32.36
C LEU A 153 -18.73 44.96 31.18
N TYR A 154 -18.05 44.81 30.04
CA TYR A 154 -18.31 45.65 28.85
C TYR A 154 -19.67 45.38 28.20
N LYS A 155 -20.12 44.12 28.13
CA LYS A 155 -21.47 43.77 27.65
C LYS A 155 -22.56 44.27 28.59
N ILE A 156 -22.34 44.19 29.91
CA ILE A 156 -23.25 44.73 30.93
C ILE A 156 -23.30 46.27 30.86
N GLU A 157 -22.19 46.95 30.57
CA GLU A 157 -22.16 48.41 30.38
C GLU A 157 -22.95 48.84 29.14
N ILE A 158 -22.78 48.17 28.00
CA ILE A 158 -23.57 48.44 26.79
C ILE A 158 -25.06 48.20 27.04
N MET A 159 -25.41 47.13 27.75
CA MET A 159 -26.80 46.81 28.07
C MET A 159 -27.44 47.85 29.00
N LYS A 160 -26.70 48.28 30.04
CA LYS A 160 -27.13 49.35 30.94
C LYS A 160 -27.28 50.67 30.21
N GLU A 161 -26.40 50.96 29.25
CA GLU A 161 -26.45 52.16 28.42
C GLU A 161 -27.63 52.13 27.43
N VAL A 162 -27.95 50.97 26.84
CA VAL A 162 -29.15 50.79 25.99
C VAL A 162 -30.42 50.97 26.80
N ILE A 163 -30.53 50.32 27.97
CA ILE A 163 -31.68 50.48 28.87
C ILE A 163 -31.81 51.94 29.34
N ARG A 164 -30.69 52.65 29.58
CA ARG A 164 -30.68 54.08 29.92
C ARG A 164 -31.22 54.92 28.76
N ARG A 165 -30.76 54.67 27.52
CA ARG A 165 -31.19 55.40 26.31
C ARG A 165 -32.65 55.10 25.93
N GLU A 166 -33.11 53.88 26.08
CA GLU A 166 -34.52 53.50 25.85
C GLU A 166 -35.45 54.20 26.86
N LYS A 167 -35.00 54.32 28.12
CA LYS A 167 -35.72 55.02 29.18
C LYS A 167 -35.72 56.54 28.98
N GLU A 168 -34.62 57.10 28.45
CA GLU A 168 -34.53 58.52 28.05
C GLU A 168 -35.35 58.83 26.79
N ALA A 169 -35.51 57.85 25.88
CA ALA A 169 -36.30 57.97 24.66
C ALA A 169 -37.80 57.62 24.85
N GLY A 170 -38.22 57.16 26.03
CA GLY A 170 -39.62 56.80 26.33
C GLY A 170 -40.12 55.55 25.58
N ILE A 171 -39.20 54.68 25.12
CA ILE A 171 -39.53 53.47 24.37
C ILE A 171 -39.92 52.38 25.38
N THR A 172 -41.11 51.78 25.22
CA THR A 172 -41.50 50.59 25.97
C THR A 172 -41.00 49.35 25.22
N PRO A 173 -40.01 48.62 25.77
CA PRO A 173 -39.51 47.42 25.11
C PRO A 173 -40.55 46.31 25.16
N ASP A 174 -40.54 45.45 24.15
CA ASP A 174 -41.38 44.26 24.07
C ASP A 174 -41.18 43.39 25.34
N PRO A 175 -42.24 42.93 26.02
CA PRO A 175 -42.12 42.17 27.27
C PRO A 175 -41.26 40.91 27.15
N ASP A 176 -41.26 40.25 25.99
CA ASP A 176 -40.46 39.03 25.76
C ASP A 176 -38.98 39.38 25.56
N VAL A 177 -38.69 40.50 24.90
CA VAL A 177 -37.34 41.03 24.71
C VAL A 177 -36.79 41.59 26.03
N ASP A 178 -37.58 42.32 26.80
CA ASP A 178 -37.19 42.86 28.11
C ASP A 178 -36.95 41.75 29.15
N THR A 179 -37.75 40.68 29.12
CA THR A 179 -37.53 39.48 29.94
C THR A 179 -36.23 38.77 29.56
N TYR A 180 -35.95 38.65 28.25
CA TYR A 180 -34.68 38.14 27.72
C TYR A 180 -33.49 39.00 28.15
N MET A 181 -33.61 40.33 28.04
CA MET A 181 -32.57 41.30 28.41
C MET A 181 -32.28 41.28 29.92
N LYS A 182 -33.30 41.11 30.77
CA LYS A 182 -33.16 40.96 32.22
C LYS A 182 -32.58 39.60 32.61
N ALA A 183 -32.95 38.51 31.93
CA ALA A 183 -32.42 37.19 32.21
C ALA A 183 -30.94 37.03 31.78
N ILE A 184 -30.48 37.77 30.76
CA ILE A 184 -29.05 37.84 30.37
C ILE A 184 -28.19 38.42 31.49
N SER A 185 -28.74 39.30 32.33
CA SER A 185 -27.98 39.95 33.42
C SER A 185 -27.65 39.04 34.61
N VAL A 186 -28.15 37.80 34.63
CA VAL A 186 -27.93 36.83 35.73
C VAL A 186 -26.81 35.86 35.38
N GLU A 187 -25.74 35.90 36.18
CA GLU A 187 -24.51 35.13 35.97
C GLU A 187 -24.77 33.61 35.97
N GLY A 188 -24.43 32.93 34.86
CA GLY A 188 -24.59 31.48 34.69
C GLY A 188 -25.74 31.02 33.77
N LEU A 189 -26.73 31.87 33.49
CA LEU A 189 -27.89 31.53 32.64
C LEU A 189 -27.75 31.93 31.16
N GLU A 190 -26.83 32.85 30.80
CA GLU A 190 -26.69 33.40 29.44
C GLU A 190 -26.58 32.34 28.32
N ARG A 191 -25.98 31.19 28.60
CA ARG A 191 -25.59 30.19 27.58
C ARG A 191 -26.69 29.16 27.29
N SER A 192 -27.57 28.91 28.25
CA SER A 192 -28.79 28.09 28.09
C SER A 192 -29.80 28.81 27.20
N MET A 193 -29.89 30.14 27.31
CA MET A 193 -30.98 30.90 26.72
C MET A 193 -30.95 30.99 25.19
N GLN A 194 -29.76 31.06 24.56
CA GLN A 194 -29.70 31.05 23.09
C GLN A 194 -30.17 29.71 22.53
N THR A 195 -29.72 28.61 23.14
CA THR A 195 -30.20 27.26 22.84
C THR A 195 -31.70 27.15 23.08
N ASP A 196 -32.21 27.64 24.22
CA ASP A 196 -33.64 27.60 24.57
C ASP A 196 -34.50 28.41 23.60
N TYR A 197 -34.02 29.57 23.16
CA TYR A 197 -34.70 30.41 22.18
C TYR A 197 -34.79 29.72 20.80
N ILE A 198 -33.67 29.17 20.31
CA ILE A 198 -33.65 28.42 19.04
C ILE A 198 -34.50 27.15 19.15
N MET A 199 -34.46 26.43 20.27
CA MET A 199 -35.34 25.28 20.50
C MET A 199 -36.81 25.67 20.43
N LYS A 200 -37.20 26.82 21.00
CA LYS A 200 -38.57 27.32 20.96
C LYS A 200 -39.00 27.72 19.54
N ILE A 201 -38.13 28.42 18.79
CA ILE A 201 -38.41 28.77 17.37
C ILE A 201 -38.58 27.53 16.52
N MET A 202 -37.74 26.51 16.72
CA MET A 202 -37.78 25.26 15.97
C MET A 202 -38.88 24.29 16.47
N GLY A 203 -39.60 24.62 17.55
CA GLY A 203 -40.62 23.76 18.15
C GLY A 203 -40.06 22.42 18.65
N LEU A 204 -38.86 22.45 19.26
CA LEU A 204 -38.13 21.30 19.79
C LEU A 204 -38.10 21.28 21.33
N ASP A 205 -38.75 22.23 21.99
CA ASP A 205 -38.83 22.38 23.45
C ASP A 205 -39.41 21.13 24.13
N ILE A 206 -40.46 20.53 23.55
CA ILE A 206 -41.10 19.31 24.07
C ILE A 206 -40.13 18.12 24.06
N CYS A 207 -39.20 18.07 23.08
CA CYS A 207 -38.25 16.98 22.90
C CYS A 207 -36.82 17.30 23.36
N ALA A 208 -36.61 18.40 24.08
CA ALA A 208 -35.27 18.91 24.43
C ALA A 208 -34.36 17.87 25.12
N ASP A 209 -34.93 17.07 26.04
CA ASP A 209 -34.19 16.07 26.81
C ASP A 209 -34.32 14.64 26.25
N VAL A 210 -34.94 14.49 25.07
CA VAL A 210 -35.08 13.21 24.38
C VAL A 210 -33.80 12.90 23.60
N LEU A 211 -33.36 11.63 23.62
CA LEU A 211 -32.23 11.17 22.82
C LEU A 211 -32.57 11.22 21.32
N ILE A 212 -31.59 11.56 20.50
CA ILE A 212 -31.77 11.65 19.04
C ILE A 212 -32.09 10.28 18.44
N GLY A 213 -31.44 9.23 18.95
CA GLY A 213 -31.67 7.84 18.52
C GLY A 213 -31.09 7.50 17.15
N ASP A 214 -31.18 6.23 16.80
CA ASP A 214 -30.70 5.64 15.55
C ASP A 214 -31.75 4.67 14.98
N ALA A 215 -31.41 3.87 13.97
CA ALA A 215 -32.35 2.91 13.37
C ALA A 215 -32.83 1.81 14.36
N MET A 216 -32.07 1.55 15.44
CA MET A 216 -32.30 0.48 16.41
C MET A 216 -32.87 1.00 17.75
N ARG A 217 -32.49 2.22 18.15
CA ARG A 217 -32.91 2.91 19.37
C ARG A 217 -33.91 3.99 19.05
N ARG A 218 -35.11 3.93 19.65
CA ARG A 218 -36.09 5.03 19.57
C ARG A 218 -35.45 6.35 20.00
N GLY A 219 -35.66 7.37 19.18
CA GLY A 219 -35.35 8.75 19.52
C GLY A 219 -36.41 9.68 18.94
N ILE A 220 -35.99 10.87 18.53
CA ILE A 220 -36.85 11.87 17.91
C ILE A 220 -37.33 11.42 16.52
N SER A 221 -38.47 11.95 16.08
CA SER A 221 -39.02 11.70 14.75
C SER A 221 -38.14 12.26 13.64
N GLY A 222 -38.33 11.79 12.39
CA GLY A 222 -37.57 12.30 11.23
C GLY A 222 -37.75 13.82 11.02
N GLY A 223 -38.97 14.33 11.21
CA GLY A 223 -39.25 15.77 11.14
C GLY A 223 -38.60 16.58 12.26
N GLU A 224 -38.56 16.05 13.48
CA GLU A 224 -37.80 16.67 14.58
C GLU A 224 -36.29 16.63 14.32
N LYS A 225 -35.77 15.54 13.72
CA LYS A 225 -34.34 15.42 13.40
C LYS A 225 -33.89 16.46 12.37
N LYS A 226 -34.72 16.74 11.35
CA LYS A 226 -34.47 17.82 10.39
C LYS A 226 -34.50 19.20 11.02
N ARG A 227 -35.45 19.44 11.92
CA ARG A 227 -35.51 20.67 12.72
C ARG A 227 -34.28 20.81 13.63
N LEU A 228 -33.80 19.72 14.21
CA LEU A 228 -32.56 19.70 15.00
C LEU A 228 -31.33 19.99 14.12
N THR A 229 -31.20 19.39 12.94
CA THR A 229 -30.10 19.71 11.99
C THR A 229 -30.10 21.20 11.65
N THR A 230 -31.28 21.75 11.41
CA THR A 230 -31.45 23.18 11.11
C THR A 230 -31.11 24.04 12.33
N GLY A 231 -31.57 23.68 13.53
CA GLY A 231 -31.24 24.35 14.78
C GLY A 231 -29.76 24.30 15.13
N GLU A 232 -29.08 23.17 14.90
CA GLU A 232 -27.63 23.01 15.13
C GLU A 232 -26.82 24.00 14.29
N MET A 233 -27.29 24.32 13.08
CA MET A 233 -26.63 25.24 12.16
C MET A 233 -27.02 26.72 12.40
N ILE A 234 -28.23 26.97 12.92
CA ILE A 234 -28.76 28.32 13.17
C ILE A 234 -28.37 28.88 14.54
N VAL A 235 -27.98 28.04 15.50
CA VAL A 235 -27.61 28.50 16.85
C VAL A 235 -26.41 29.46 16.83
N GLY A 236 -25.64 29.46 15.75
CA GLY A 236 -24.56 30.39 15.50
C GLY A 236 -25.01 31.78 15.04
N PRO A 237 -24.08 32.73 15.00
CA PRO A 237 -24.35 34.10 14.55
C PRO A 237 -24.39 34.23 13.02
N SER A 238 -24.62 33.14 12.29
CA SER A 238 -24.63 33.07 10.83
C SER A 238 -25.98 33.57 10.30
N LYS A 239 -25.96 34.64 9.50
CA LYS A 239 -27.18 35.25 8.94
C LYS A 239 -27.51 34.80 7.53
N ALA A 240 -26.60 34.09 6.85
CA ALA A 240 -26.85 33.53 5.53
C ALA A 240 -27.07 32.01 5.65
N LEU A 241 -28.26 31.53 5.28
CA LEU A 241 -28.66 30.14 5.43
C LEU A 241 -28.97 29.52 4.05
N PHE A 242 -28.22 28.49 3.68
CA PHE A 242 -28.39 27.73 2.45
C PHE A 242 -28.91 26.33 2.76
N MET A 243 -30.13 26.04 2.35
CA MET A 243 -30.83 24.82 2.74
C MET A 243 -31.14 23.96 1.52
N ASP A 244 -30.64 22.73 1.52
CA ASP A 244 -30.78 21.82 0.38
C ASP A 244 -31.80 20.71 0.64
N GLU A 245 -32.90 20.72 -0.10
CA GLU A 245 -33.95 19.69 -0.11
C GLU A 245 -34.48 19.30 1.28
N ILE A 246 -34.74 20.29 2.13
CA ILE A 246 -35.19 20.09 3.51
C ILE A 246 -36.56 19.40 3.64
N SER A 247 -37.36 19.31 2.57
CA SER A 247 -38.68 18.64 2.57
C SER A 247 -38.63 17.12 2.32
N THR A 248 -37.47 16.55 1.97
CA THR A 248 -37.34 15.12 1.61
C THR A 248 -37.79 14.19 2.75
N GLY A 249 -38.79 13.34 2.52
CA GLY A 249 -39.27 12.40 3.54
C GLY A 249 -40.12 13.01 4.66
N LEU A 250 -40.61 14.25 4.49
CA LEU A 250 -41.59 14.88 5.37
C LEU A 250 -42.98 14.94 4.72
N ASP A 251 -44.02 14.95 5.54
CA ASP A 251 -45.37 15.29 5.14
C ASP A 251 -45.49 16.80 4.83
N SER A 252 -46.51 17.16 4.06
CA SER A 252 -46.75 18.55 3.64
C SER A 252 -47.02 19.47 4.82
N SER A 253 -47.71 19.01 5.87
CA SER A 253 -47.96 19.82 7.07
C SER A 253 -46.69 20.13 7.85
N THR A 254 -45.83 19.13 8.10
CA THR A 254 -44.54 19.37 8.78
C THR A 254 -43.63 20.26 7.93
N THR A 255 -43.64 20.08 6.61
CA THR A 255 -42.87 20.94 5.70
C THR A 255 -43.33 22.40 5.79
N PHE A 256 -44.65 22.63 5.78
CA PHE A 256 -45.23 23.97 5.95
C PHE A 256 -44.82 24.60 7.29
N GLN A 257 -44.87 23.84 8.40
CA GLN A 257 -44.45 24.31 9.72
C GLN A 257 -42.97 24.73 9.73
N ILE A 258 -42.08 23.90 9.16
CA ILE A 258 -40.65 24.23 9.09
C ILE A 258 -40.42 25.51 8.29
N VAL A 259 -41.02 25.62 7.10
CA VAL A 259 -40.85 26.81 6.26
C VAL A 259 -41.47 28.05 6.90
N SER A 260 -42.58 27.93 7.62
CA SER A 260 -43.18 29.02 8.38
C SER A 260 -42.26 29.51 9.51
N CYS A 261 -41.62 28.59 10.25
CA CYS A 261 -40.62 28.94 11.26
C CYS A 261 -39.41 29.66 10.63
N LEU A 262 -38.95 29.20 9.46
CA LEU A 262 -37.85 29.84 8.73
C LEU A 262 -38.21 31.25 8.23
N GLN A 263 -39.45 31.45 7.79
CA GLN A 263 -39.93 32.77 7.38
C GLN A 263 -39.93 33.75 8.57
N GLN A 264 -40.45 33.32 9.72
CA GLN A 264 -40.41 34.12 10.95
C GLN A 264 -38.97 34.45 11.34
N LEU A 265 -38.07 33.46 11.26
CA LEU A 265 -36.66 33.65 11.52
C LEU A 265 -36.01 34.64 10.54
N ALA A 266 -36.32 34.57 9.25
CA ALA A 266 -35.80 35.50 8.24
C ALA A 266 -36.16 36.96 8.58
N HIS A 267 -37.41 37.21 8.94
CA HIS A 267 -37.89 38.55 9.26
C HIS A 267 -37.40 39.07 10.62
N ILE A 268 -37.35 38.22 11.66
CA ILE A 268 -36.93 38.64 13.01
C ILE A 268 -35.41 38.85 13.09
N SER A 269 -34.63 37.96 12.48
CA SER A 269 -33.16 37.99 12.57
C SER A 269 -32.46 38.74 11.42
N GLU A 270 -33.25 39.26 10.49
CA GLU A 270 -32.79 39.85 9.21
C GLU A 270 -31.88 38.89 8.42
N SER A 271 -32.17 37.59 8.49
CA SER A 271 -31.37 36.56 7.83
C SER A 271 -31.71 36.47 6.34
N THR A 272 -30.71 36.11 5.53
CA THR A 272 -30.85 35.77 4.11
C THR A 272 -31.00 34.26 4.00
N ILE A 273 -32.16 33.77 3.58
CA ILE A 273 -32.43 32.33 3.51
C ILE A 273 -32.71 31.92 2.07
N LEU A 274 -31.95 30.94 1.57
CA LEU A 274 -32.18 30.32 0.27
C LEU A 274 -32.47 28.83 0.46
N VAL A 275 -33.67 28.40 0.07
CA VAL A 275 -34.15 27.03 0.30
C VAL A 275 -34.42 26.34 -1.03
N SER A 276 -33.81 25.18 -1.25
CA SER A 276 -34.11 24.28 -2.36
C SER A 276 -35.25 23.33 -1.97
N LEU A 277 -36.35 23.33 -2.74
CA LEU A 277 -37.46 22.38 -2.59
C LEU A 277 -37.75 21.73 -3.94
N LEU A 278 -37.97 20.41 -3.93
CA LEU A 278 -38.22 19.68 -5.16
C LEU A 278 -39.66 19.88 -5.67
N GLN A 279 -40.69 19.70 -4.82
CA GLN A 279 -42.09 19.94 -5.17
C GLN A 279 -42.83 20.50 -3.94
N PRO A 280 -42.84 21.82 -3.73
CA PRO A 280 -43.55 22.42 -2.60
C PRO A 280 -45.07 22.42 -2.83
N ALA A 281 -45.83 22.16 -1.76
CA ALA A 281 -47.28 22.34 -1.76
C ALA A 281 -47.64 23.83 -1.98
N PRO A 282 -48.83 24.16 -2.53
CA PRO A 282 -49.23 25.53 -2.80
C PRO A 282 -49.14 26.46 -1.59
N GLU A 283 -49.49 25.96 -0.41
CA GLU A 283 -49.42 26.71 0.85
C GLU A 283 -47.96 27.02 1.23
N THR A 284 -47.06 26.06 1.06
CA THR A 284 -45.62 26.23 1.31
C THR A 284 -45.00 27.19 0.29
N TYR A 285 -45.39 27.08 -0.98
CA TYR A 285 -44.95 27.98 -2.05
C TYR A 285 -45.33 29.43 -1.75
N GLN A 286 -46.48 29.66 -1.09
CA GLN A 286 -46.92 31.01 -0.76
C GLN A 286 -46.04 31.72 0.29
N LEU A 287 -45.31 31.00 1.13
CA LEU A 287 -44.45 31.57 2.18
C LEU A 287 -43.18 32.24 1.65
N PHE A 288 -42.79 31.98 0.40
CA PHE A 288 -41.56 32.55 -0.18
C PHE A 288 -41.78 33.94 -0.80
N ASP A 289 -40.76 34.79 -0.64
CA ASP A 289 -40.73 36.16 -1.14
C ASP A 289 -40.26 36.23 -2.60
N ASP A 290 -39.16 35.53 -2.87
CA ASP A 290 -38.47 35.50 -4.17
C ASP A 290 -38.30 34.06 -4.64
N ILE A 291 -38.11 33.88 -5.95
CA ILE A 291 -37.88 32.58 -6.57
C ILE A 291 -36.72 32.64 -7.57
N ILE A 292 -35.89 31.61 -7.53
CA ILE A 292 -34.83 31.30 -8.49
C ILE A 292 -35.21 30.00 -9.19
N LEU A 293 -35.44 30.06 -10.50
CA LEU A 293 -35.74 28.89 -11.32
C LEU A 293 -34.51 28.52 -12.14
N MET A 294 -34.02 27.27 -11.99
CA MET A 294 -32.85 26.76 -12.70
C MET A 294 -33.20 25.61 -13.64
N ALA A 295 -32.52 25.55 -14.79
CA ALA A 295 -32.55 24.44 -15.74
C ALA A 295 -31.19 24.31 -16.45
N GLU A 296 -30.74 23.09 -16.74
CA GLU A 296 -29.50 22.82 -17.51
C GLU A 296 -28.24 23.60 -17.06
N GLY A 297 -28.14 23.92 -15.76
CA GLY A 297 -27.03 24.68 -15.18
C GLY A 297 -27.12 26.21 -15.31
N GLN A 298 -28.22 26.74 -15.83
CA GLN A 298 -28.51 28.17 -16.00
C GLN A 298 -29.67 28.64 -15.13
N ILE A 299 -29.73 29.95 -14.82
CA ILE A 299 -30.90 30.58 -14.18
C ILE A 299 -31.85 31.06 -15.27
N VAL A 300 -33.07 30.51 -15.26
CA VAL A 300 -34.15 30.86 -16.18
C VAL A 300 -34.90 32.10 -15.72
N TYR A 301 -35.10 32.23 -14.40
CA TYR A 301 -35.77 33.37 -13.80
C TYR A 301 -35.23 33.62 -12.39
N HIS A 302 -35.08 34.89 -12.02
CA HIS A 302 -34.75 35.33 -10.67
C HIS A 302 -35.50 36.62 -10.34
N GLY A 303 -36.32 36.59 -9.29
CA GLY A 303 -36.99 37.79 -8.78
C GLY A 303 -38.21 37.49 -7.90
N PRO A 304 -39.08 38.49 -7.68
CA PRO A 304 -40.29 38.33 -6.88
C PRO A 304 -41.20 37.22 -7.41
N LYS A 305 -41.75 36.43 -6.49
CA LYS A 305 -42.70 35.35 -6.81
C LYS A 305 -43.94 35.87 -7.54
N SER A 306 -44.42 37.08 -7.25
CA SER A 306 -45.60 37.67 -7.89
C SER A 306 -45.46 37.87 -9.41
N CYS A 307 -44.23 38.00 -9.93
CA CYS A 307 -43.98 38.34 -11.32
C CYS A 307 -43.69 37.12 -12.21
N ILE A 308 -43.37 35.95 -11.64
CA ILE A 308 -42.94 34.78 -12.42
C ILE A 308 -44.02 34.26 -13.37
N MET A 309 -45.28 34.25 -12.94
CA MET A 309 -46.38 33.76 -13.77
C MET A 309 -46.61 34.67 -14.98
N SER A 310 -46.56 36.00 -14.76
CA SER A 310 -46.65 36.98 -15.85
C SER A 310 -45.51 36.86 -16.85
N PHE A 311 -44.30 36.47 -16.41
CA PHE A 311 -43.16 36.21 -17.28
C PHE A 311 -43.42 35.00 -18.19
N PHE A 312 -43.87 33.86 -17.65
CA PHE A 312 -44.18 32.68 -18.47
C PHE A 312 -45.38 32.90 -19.40
N GLU A 313 -46.39 33.67 -18.96
CA GLU A 313 -47.50 34.08 -19.84
C GLU A 313 -47.01 34.94 -21.00
N SER A 314 -46.10 35.90 -20.76
CA SER A 314 -45.46 36.69 -21.82
C SER A 314 -44.66 35.82 -22.81
N CYS A 315 -44.12 34.69 -22.33
CA CYS A 315 -43.42 33.72 -23.15
C CYS A 315 -44.36 32.79 -23.96
N GLY A 316 -45.68 32.84 -23.75
CA GLY A 316 -46.68 32.02 -24.45
C GLY A 316 -47.19 30.81 -23.66
N PHE A 317 -46.87 30.70 -22.37
CA PHE A 317 -47.24 29.56 -21.53
C PHE A 317 -48.17 29.99 -20.39
N LYS A 318 -49.31 29.31 -20.22
CA LYS A 318 -50.29 29.62 -19.17
C LYS A 318 -50.54 28.41 -18.25
N CYS A 319 -50.56 28.67 -16.94
CA CYS A 319 -50.82 27.63 -15.95
C CYS A 319 -52.32 27.27 -15.89
N PRO A 320 -52.69 25.98 -15.95
CA PRO A 320 -54.08 25.54 -15.75
C PRO A 320 -54.53 25.71 -14.28
N GLY A 321 -55.74 26.20 -14.04
CA GLY A 321 -56.22 26.52 -12.68
C GLY A 321 -56.37 25.36 -11.68
N ARG A 322 -56.20 24.10 -12.11
CA ARG A 322 -56.18 22.91 -11.23
C ARG A 322 -54.76 22.44 -10.88
N LYS A 323 -53.73 23.08 -11.43
CA LYS A 323 -52.32 22.69 -11.26
C LYS A 323 -51.62 23.65 -10.31
N GLY A 324 -50.71 23.13 -9.48
CA GLY A 324 -49.90 23.94 -8.59
C GLY A 324 -48.84 24.74 -9.37
N ASP A 325 -48.58 25.97 -8.95
CA ASP A 325 -47.62 26.88 -9.59
C ASP A 325 -46.22 26.25 -9.70
N ALA A 326 -45.72 25.65 -8.62
CA ALA A 326 -44.39 25.05 -8.59
C ALA A 326 -44.23 23.83 -9.50
N ASP A 327 -45.30 23.05 -9.71
CA ASP A 327 -45.31 21.91 -10.64
C ASP A 327 -45.29 22.41 -12.09
N PHE A 328 -46.11 23.42 -12.40
CA PHE A 328 -46.10 24.08 -13.70
C PHE A 328 -44.71 24.61 -14.07
N LEU A 329 -44.05 25.31 -13.13
CA LEU A 329 -42.72 25.90 -13.36
C LEU A 329 -41.62 24.87 -13.65
N GLN A 330 -41.74 23.65 -13.14
CA GLN A 330 -40.77 22.58 -13.45
C GLN A 330 -41.10 21.87 -14.76
N GLU A 331 -42.38 21.66 -15.04
CA GLU A 331 -42.79 20.96 -16.25
C GLU A 331 -42.69 21.83 -17.51
N VAL A 332 -42.86 23.15 -17.42
CA VAL A 332 -42.70 24.06 -18.58
C VAL A 332 -41.26 24.06 -19.12
N LEU A 333 -40.29 23.64 -18.30
CA LEU A 333 -38.88 23.47 -18.68
C LEU A 333 -38.61 22.08 -19.31
N SER A 334 -39.53 21.12 -19.17
CA SER A 334 -39.39 19.77 -19.70
C SER A 334 -39.84 19.68 -21.16
N LYS A 335 -38.99 19.12 -22.02
CA LYS A 335 -39.31 18.89 -23.44
C LYS A 335 -40.55 18.02 -23.67
N LYS A 336 -40.88 17.12 -22.73
CA LYS A 336 -42.05 16.24 -22.85
C LYS A 336 -43.36 16.95 -22.54
N ASP A 337 -43.31 17.92 -21.64
CA ASP A 337 -44.49 18.46 -20.96
C ASP A 337 -44.79 19.89 -21.37
N GLN A 338 -43.84 20.62 -21.96
CA GLN A 338 -43.97 22.04 -22.32
C GLN A 338 -45.12 22.32 -23.31
N GLN A 339 -45.43 21.41 -24.24
CA GLN A 339 -46.50 21.60 -25.23
C GLN A 339 -47.89 21.79 -24.60
N GLN A 340 -48.17 21.13 -23.48
CA GLN A 340 -49.50 21.14 -22.87
C GLN A 340 -49.89 22.50 -22.25
N TYR A 341 -48.92 23.40 -22.09
CA TYR A 341 -49.09 24.71 -21.48
C TYR A 341 -49.15 25.86 -22.48
N TRP A 342 -49.01 25.56 -23.77
CA TRP A 342 -49.02 26.56 -24.84
C TRP A 342 -50.41 27.20 -24.96
N SER A 343 -50.49 28.53 -24.83
CA SER A 343 -51.75 29.27 -24.81
C SER A 343 -52.05 30.06 -26.10
N ARG A 344 -51.06 30.22 -26.99
CA ARG A 344 -51.21 30.98 -28.23
C ARG A 344 -51.80 30.10 -29.32
N THR A 345 -53.12 30.14 -29.48
CA THR A 345 -53.84 29.37 -30.51
C THR A 345 -53.55 29.81 -31.95
N GLU A 346 -53.00 31.01 -32.14
CA GLU A 346 -52.66 31.56 -33.48
C GLU A 346 -51.25 31.17 -33.97
N GLU A 347 -50.37 30.67 -33.08
CA GLU A 347 -48.99 30.29 -33.38
C GLU A 347 -48.78 28.78 -33.19
N GLY A 348 -48.10 28.12 -34.13
CA GLY A 348 -47.71 26.71 -33.98
C GLY A 348 -46.69 26.52 -32.86
N TYR A 349 -46.89 25.53 -31.99
CA TYR A 349 -45.97 25.24 -30.89
C TYR A 349 -44.59 24.80 -31.41
N ASN A 350 -43.55 25.50 -30.96
CA ASN A 350 -42.15 25.10 -31.08
C ASN A 350 -41.54 24.97 -29.69
N PHE A 351 -40.68 23.97 -29.50
CA PHE A 351 -39.98 23.79 -28.23
C PHE A 351 -39.05 24.98 -27.95
N VAL A 352 -39.31 25.67 -26.83
CA VAL A 352 -38.49 26.80 -26.37
C VAL A 352 -37.38 26.24 -25.50
N THR A 353 -36.13 26.47 -25.94
CA THR A 353 -34.94 25.98 -25.21
C THR A 353 -34.68 26.82 -23.96
N VAL A 354 -33.89 26.27 -23.03
CA VAL A 354 -33.49 26.98 -21.80
C VAL A 354 -32.74 28.28 -22.13
N ASP A 355 -31.81 28.26 -23.10
CA ASP A 355 -31.09 29.45 -23.55
C ASP A 355 -32.06 30.56 -24.03
N GLN A 356 -33.10 30.20 -24.78
CA GLN A 356 -34.11 31.15 -25.24
C GLN A 356 -34.92 31.75 -24.09
N PHE A 357 -35.23 30.98 -23.05
CA PHE A 357 -35.85 31.54 -21.86
C PHE A 357 -34.91 32.49 -21.11
N CYS A 358 -33.62 32.15 -20.99
CA CYS A 358 -32.62 33.02 -20.37
C CYS A 358 -32.49 34.35 -21.13
N ASP A 359 -32.49 34.34 -22.46
CA ASP A 359 -32.44 35.56 -23.27
C ASP A 359 -33.70 36.40 -23.12
N LYS A 360 -34.88 35.77 -23.08
CA LYS A 360 -36.16 36.45 -22.77
C LYS A 360 -36.17 37.03 -21.35
N PHE A 361 -35.59 36.34 -20.38
CA PHE A 361 -35.48 36.85 -19.00
C PHE A 361 -34.58 38.08 -18.92
N LYS A 362 -33.40 38.06 -19.56
CA LYS A 362 -32.51 39.22 -19.66
C LYS A 362 -33.21 40.44 -20.28
N ALA A 363 -34.08 40.22 -21.27
CA ALA A 363 -34.87 41.27 -21.91
C ALA A 363 -36.05 41.77 -21.05
N SER A 364 -36.55 40.96 -20.12
CA SER A 364 -37.70 41.29 -19.26
C SER A 364 -37.39 42.40 -18.25
N GLN A 365 -38.44 43.08 -17.76
CA GLN A 365 -38.29 44.14 -16.74
C GLN A 365 -37.58 43.63 -15.47
N SER A 366 -37.90 42.41 -15.03
CA SER A 366 -37.25 41.79 -13.87
C SER A 366 -35.75 41.55 -14.10
N GLY A 367 -35.36 41.10 -15.29
CA GLY A 367 -33.96 40.88 -15.66
C GLY A 367 -33.17 42.18 -15.79
N GLN A 368 -33.75 43.22 -16.38
CA GLN A 368 -33.14 44.54 -16.46
C GLN A 368 -32.96 45.19 -15.09
N ASN A 369 -33.96 45.06 -14.21
CA ASN A 369 -33.87 45.54 -12.82
C ASN A 369 -32.75 44.83 -12.05
N LEU A 370 -32.64 43.50 -12.20
CA LEU A 370 -31.56 42.71 -11.58
C LEU A 370 -30.18 43.14 -12.09
N ALA A 371 -30.03 43.34 -13.41
CA ALA A 371 -28.78 43.81 -14.00
C ALA A 371 -28.40 45.23 -13.52
N ALA A 372 -29.38 46.13 -13.43
CA ALA A 372 -29.17 47.47 -12.89
C ALA A 372 -28.78 47.44 -11.39
N GLU A 373 -29.35 46.52 -10.61
CA GLU A 373 -29.03 46.37 -9.18
C GLU A 373 -27.63 45.80 -8.97
N LEU A 374 -27.22 44.79 -9.77
CA LEU A 374 -25.86 44.23 -9.76
C LEU A 374 -24.79 45.24 -10.19
N SER A 375 -25.13 46.22 -11.03
CA SER A 375 -24.20 47.26 -11.48
C SER A 375 -23.89 48.33 -10.41
N LYS A 376 -24.69 48.41 -9.34
CA LYS A 376 -24.49 49.39 -8.27
C LYS A 376 -23.47 48.85 -7.26
N PRO A 377 -22.38 49.59 -6.96
CA PRO A 377 -21.44 49.19 -5.92
C PRO A 377 -22.13 49.19 -4.54
N TYR A 378 -21.75 48.23 -3.69
CA TYR A 378 -22.30 48.10 -2.35
C TYR A 378 -21.86 49.29 -1.46
N ASP A 379 -22.79 49.84 -0.69
CA ASP A 379 -22.54 50.95 0.22
C ASP A 379 -22.03 50.41 1.56
N GLU A 380 -20.72 50.52 1.81
CA GLU A 380 -20.06 50.03 3.02
C GLU A 380 -20.66 50.61 4.31
N SER A 381 -21.27 51.81 4.25
CA SER A 381 -21.90 52.46 5.41
C SER A 381 -23.13 51.73 5.95
N LYS A 382 -23.75 50.84 5.16
CA LYS A 382 -24.89 50.01 5.56
C LYS A 382 -24.47 48.68 6.18
N GLY A 383 -23.19 48.29 6.07
CA GLY A 383 -22.67 47.05 6.63
C GLY A 383 -22.36 47.15 8.13
N HIS A 384 -22.85 46.21 8.94
CA HIS A 384 -22.36 46.05 10.31
C HIS A 384 -20.95 45.41 10.29
N ASN A 385 -19.97 46.03 10.97
CA ASN A 385 -18.59 45.51 11.09
C ASN A 385 -18.48 44.07 11.63
N ASN A 386 -19.54 43.57 12.28
CA ASN A 386 -19.61 42.21 12.85
C ASN A 386 -20.40 41.22 11.97
N ALA A 387 -20.71 41.53 10.71
CA ALA A 387 -21.51 40.67 9.84
C ALA A 387 -20.71 39.48 9.27
N LEU A 388 -19.42 39.68 8.95
CA LEU A 388 -18.53 38.66 8.37
C LEU A 388 -17.57 38.08 9.42
N SER A 389 -17.21 36.80 9.27
CA SER A 389 -16.24 36.14 10.15
C SER A 389 -14.87 36.02 9.48
N PHE A 390 -13.85 36.63 10.07
CA PHE A 390 -12.46 36.56 9.59
C PHE A 390 -11.61 35.51 10.33
N SER A 391 -12.09 35.03 11.50
CA SER A 391 -11.40 33.99 12.27
C SER A 391 -12.00 32.61 11.98
N ILE A 392 -11.16 31.60 11.81
CA ILE A 392 -11.59 30.22 11.57
C ILE A 392 -12.32 29.67 12.82
N TYR A 393 -11.73 29.79 14.01
CA TYR A 393 -12.32 29.26 15.26
C TYR A 393 -12.77 30.39 16.20
N SER A 394 -13.94 30.25 16.84
CA SER A 394 -14.48 31.25 17.78
C SER A 394 -13.93 31.11 19.21
N LEU A 395 -13.48 29.92 19.59
CA LEU A 395 -12.97 29.60 20.92
C LEU A 395 -11.44 29.55 20.96
N SER A 396 -10.87 29.76 22.15
CA SER A 396 -9.45 29.52 22.39
C SER A 396 -9.11 28.03 22.25
N LYS A 397 -7.85 27.71 21.92
CA LYS A 397 -7.41 26.31 21.78
C LYS A 397 -7.70 25.47 23.04
N TRP A 398 -7.58 26.04 24.23
CA TRP A 398 -7.86 25.34 25.49
C TRP A 398 -9.35 25.10 25.70
N ASP A 399 -10.20 26.06 25.35
CA ASP A 399 -11.65 25.92 25.49
C ASP A 399 -12.22 24.90 24.48
N LEU A 400 -11.66 24.85 23.26
CA LEU A 400 -11.96 23.82 22.26
C LEU A 400 -11.69 22.42 22.83
N LEU A 401 -10.51 22.23 23.42
CA LEU A 401 -10.11 20.96 24.03
C LEU A 401 -11.03 20.60 25.21
N LYS A 402 -11.33 21.56 26.09
CA LYS A 402 -12.20 21.36 27.25
C LYS A 402 -13.62 20.96 26.84
N ALA A 403 -14.18 21.59 25.81
CA ALA A 403 -15.50 21.27 25.29
C ALA A 403 -15.55 19.85 24.68
N CYS A 404 -14.55 19.49 23.87
CA CYS A 404 -14.44 18.14 23.30
C CYS A 404 -14.25 17.07 24.39
N PHE A 405 -13.45 17.38 25.42
CA PHE A 405 -13.21 16.48 26.56
C PHE A 405 -14.49 16.21 27.36
N ALA A 406 -15.29 17.25 27.63
CA ALA A 406 -16.57 17.11 28.31
C ALA A 406 -17.55 16.25 27.52
N ARG A 407 -17.61 16.42 26.18
CA ARG A 407 -18.46 15.58 25.31
C ARG A 407 -18.02 14.11 25.34
N GLU A 408 -16.73 13.84 25.15
CA GLU A 408 -16.22 12.46 25.10
C GLU A 408 -16.44 11.74 26.43
N LEU A 409 -16.27 12.43 27.57
CA LEU A 409 -16.55 11.89 28.89
C LEU A 409 -18.05 11.56 29.07
N LEU A 410 -18.94 12.43 28.57
CA LEU A 410 -20.39 12.20 28.60
C LEU A 410 -20.77 10.97 27.77
N LEU A 411 -20.24 10.85 26.54
CA LEU A 411 -20.47 9.70 25.66
C LEU A 411 -19.94 8.41 26.29
N MET A 412 -18.75 8.45 26.89
CA MET A 412 -18.18 7.32 27.60
C MET A 412 -19.03 6.89 28.80
N LYS A 413 -19.62 7.85 29.54
CA LYS A 413 -20.54 7.56 30.65
C LYS A 413 -21.85 6.93 30.16
N ARG A 414 -22.44 7.41 29.05
CA ARG A 414 -23.66 6.84 28.47
C ARG A 414 -23.45 5.46 27.86
N ASN A 415 -22.28 5.24 27.26
CA ASN A 415 -21.87 3.96 26.70
C ASN A 415 -21.04 3.11 27.70
N ALA A 416 -21.12 3.39 29.01
CA ALA A 416 -20.35 2.69 30.04
C ALA A 416 -20.56 1.16 30.01
N PHE A 417 -21.75 0.71 29.60
CA PHE A 417 -22.05 -0.71 29.43
C PHE A 417 -21.04 -1.44 28.54
N ILE A 418 -20.59 -0.83 27.44
CA ILE A 418 -19.65 -1.46 26.50
C ILE A 418 -18.28 -1.66 27.16
N TYR A 419 -17.79 -0.65 27.89
CA TYR A 419 -16.53 -0.72 28.60
C TYR A 419 -16.58 -1.71 29.77
N ILE A 420 -17.68 -1.71 30.52
CA ILE A 420 -17.91 -2.68 31.60
C ILE A 420 -17.96 -4.10 31.05
N ALA A 421 -18.70 -4.33 29.96
CA ALA A 421 -18.79 -5.64 29.31
C ALA A 421 -17.41 -6.13 28.83
N LYS A 422 -16.59 -5.22 28.26
CA LYS A 422 -15.21 -5.52 27.84
C LYS A 422 -14.31 -5.89 29.03
N THR A 423 -14.40 -5.15 30.14
CA THR A 423 -13.62 -5.46 31.35
C THR A 423 -14.04 -6.80 31.97
N ILE A 424 -15.34 -7.10 32.02
CA ILE A 424 -15.88 -8.40 32.48
C ILE A 424 -15.41 -9.54 31.57
N GLN A 425 -15.50 -9.36 30.26
CA GLN A 425 -15.02 -10.33 29.26
C GLN A 425 -13.54 -10.66 29.49
N LEU A 426 -12.70 -9.63 29.63
CA LEU A 426 -11.26 -9.79 29.85
C LEU A 426 -10.98 -10.51 31.18
N GLY A 427 -11.69 -10.15 32.25
CA GLY A 427 -11.56 -10.82 33.55
C GLY A 427 -11.94 -12.31 33.48
N LEU A 428 -13.06 -12.65 32.83
CA LEU A 428 -13.49 -14.03 32.64
C LEU A 428 -12.46 -14.84 31.83
N LEU A 429 -11.92 -14.24 30.78
CA LEU A 429 -10.89 -14.86 29.95
C LEU A 429 -9.56 -15.03 30.71
N ALA A 430 -9.22 -14.10 31.61
CA ALA A 430 -8.06 -14.22 32.51
C ALA A 430 -8.21 -15.41 33.46
N VAL A 431 -9.40 -15.62 34.00
CA VAL A 431 -9.71 -16.78 34.87
C VAL A 431 -9.63 -18.08 34.08
N ILE A 432 -10.24 -18.15 32.88
CA ILE A 432 -10.14 -19.35 32.02
C ILE A 432 -8.67 -19.65 31.70
N THR A 433 -7.91 -18.64 31.30
CA THR A 433 -6.49 -18.80 30.97
C THR A 433 -5.69 -19.25 32.19
N GLY A 434 -5.84 -18.58 33.34
CA GLY A 434 -5.16 -18.95 34.57
C GLY A 434 -5.49 -20.36 35.04
N THR A 435 -6.73 -20.83 34.87
CA THR A 435 -7.15 -22.19 35.24
C THR A 435 -6.71 -23.27 34.24
N VAL A 436 -6.57 -22.94 32.95
CA VAL A 436 -5.99 -23.84 31.94
C VAL A 436 -4.49 -24.00 32.19
N PHE A 437 -3.81 -22.90 32.54
CA PHE A 437 -2.39 -22.87 32.83
C PHE A 437 -2.03 -23.23 34.29
N LEU A 438 -3.01 -23.69 35.09
CA LEU A 438 -2.89 -23.90 36.53
C LEU A 438 -1.88 -25.00 36.89
N ARG A 439 -0.67 -24.62 37.35
CA ARG A 439 0.30 -25.53 38.01
C ARG A 439 1.10 -24.78 39.08
N THR A 440 1.00 -25.24 40.33
CA THR A 440 1.49 -24.54 41.53
C THR A 440 3.00 -24.57 41.75
N ARG A 441 3.74 -25.53 41.18
CA ARG A 441 5.22 -25.53 41.07
C ARG A 441 5.64 -26.39 39.87
N MET A 442 6.36 -25.81 38.92
CA MET A 442 6.95 -26.55 37.78
C MET A 442 8.47 -26.61 37.88
N SER A 443 9.05 -27.77 37.55
CA SER A 443 10.49 -27.97 37.38
C SER A 443 11.00 -27.22 36.14
N VAL A 444 12.26 -26.77 36.17
CA VAL A 444 12.90 -26.02 35.08
C VAL A 444 13.33 -26.99 33.96
N ASP A 445 12.37 -27.62 33.30
CA ASP A 445 12.59 -28.54 32.17
C ASP A 445 12.20 -27.88 30.83
N ARG A 446 12.80 -28.32 29.72
CA ARG A 446 12.53 -27.76 28.38
C ARG A 446 11.06 -27.84 27.95
N ILE A 447 10.31 -28.86 28.39
CA ILE A 447 8.88 -29.01 28.09
C ILE A 447 8.05 -27.93 28.82
N HIS A 448 8.38 -27.66 30.08
CA HIS A 448 7.72 -26.62 30.88
C HIS A 448 8.09 -25.21 30.41
N ALA A 449 9.29 -25.01 29.84
CA ALA A 449 9.68 -23.73 29.23
C ALA A 449 8.78 -23.34 28.04
N ASN A 450 8.46 -24.29 27.15
CA ASN A 450 7.55 -24.04 26.02
C ASN A 450 6.14 -23.67 26.50
N TYR A 451 5.70 -24.20 27.64
CA TYR A 451 4.41 -23.88 28.24
C TYR A 451 4.34 -22.42 28.73
N TYR A 452 5.38 -21.95 29.42
CA TYR A 452 5.49 -20.55 29.84
C TYR A 452 5.61 -19.59 28.64
N MET A 453 6.31 -20.00 27.57
CA MET A 453 6.34 -19.20 26.35
C MET A 453 4.95 -19.14 25.69
N GLY A 454 4.22 -20.26 25.67
CA GLY A 454 2.85 -20.34 25.17
C GLY A 454 1.87 -19.44 25.93
N SER A 455 1.97 -19.38 27.27
CA SER A 455 1.12 -18.52 28.10
C SER A 455 1.41 -17.03 27.88
N LEU A 456 2.68 -16.64 27.75
CA LEU A 456 3.08 -15.26 27.45
C LEU A 456 2.65 -14.83 26.05
N PHE A 457 2.84 -15.70 25.05
CA PHE A 457 2.39 -15.45 23.68
C PHE A 457 0.87 -15.31 23.60
N TYR A 458 0.13 -16.18 24.28
CA TYR A 458 -1.33 -16.11 24.34
C TYR A 458 -1.83 -14.81 24.98
N ALA A 459 -1.19 -14.34 26.06
CA ALA A 459 -1.53 -13.06 26.69
C ALA A 459 -1.37 -11.88 25.72
N LEU A 460 -0.30 -11.86 24.91
CA LEU A 460 -0.08 -10.83 23.89
C LEU A 460 -1.14 -10.90 22.78
N LEU A 461 -1.44 -12.10 22.28
CA LEU A 461 -2.43 -12.32 21.24
C LEU A 461 -3.81 -11.83 21.68
N LEU A 462 -4.19 -12.09 22.93
CA LEU A 462 -5.46 -11.68 23.51
C LEU A 462 -5.60 -10.15 23.57
N LEU A 463 -4.58 -9.46 24.07
CA LEU A 463 -4.58 -7.99 24.14
C LEU A 463 -4.68 -7.36 22.74
N MET A 464 -4.10 -8.00 21.73
CA MET A 464 -4.20 -7.55 20.34
C MET A 464 -5.61 -7.69 19.76
N VAL A 465 -6.28 -8.83 20.00
CA VAL A 465 -7.65 -9.06 19.51
C VAL A 465 -8.65 -8.07 20.16
N ASN A 466 -8.37 -7.59 21.37
CA ASN A 466 -9.18 -6.55 22.04
C ASN A 466 -9.16 -5.17 21.34
N GLY A 467 -8.34 -4.99 20.30
CA GLY A 467 -8.35 -3.79 19.46
C GLY A 467 -9.48 -3.72 18.42
N PHE A 468 -10.10 -4.85 18.04
CA PHE A 468 -11.18 -4.86 17.03
C PHE A 468 -12.44 -4.06 17.42
N PRO A 469 -12.96 -4.15 18.66
CA PRO A 469 -14.10 -3.32 19.06
C PRO A 469 -13.80 -1.82 19.00
N GLU A 470 -12.55 -1.42 19.26
CA GLU A 470 -12.11 -0.02 19.21
C GLU A 470 -12.10 0.55 17.79
N LEU A 471 -11.72 -0.28 16.81
CA LEU A 471 -11.81 0.05 15.39
C LEU A 471 -13.26 0.38 15.01
N ALA A 472 -14.21 -0.47 15.38
CA ALA A 472 -15.63 -0.28 15.06
C ALA A 472 -16.19 1.02 15.69
N MET A 473 -15.91 1.26 16.98
CA MET A 473 -16.36 2.47 17.67
C MET A 473 -15.82 3.75 17.03
N THR A 474 -14.57 3.73 16.57
CA THR A 474 -13.95 4.92 15.96
C THR A 474 -14.59 5.24 14.59
N ILE A 475 -14.87 4.21 13.77
CA ILE A 475 -15.45 4.38 12.44
C ILE A 475 -16.89 4.92 12.54
N ASP A 476 -17.69 4.43 13.49
CA ASP A 476 -19.08 4.89 13.68
C ASP A 476 -19.16 6.41 13.97
N SER A 477 -18.15 6.98 14.64
CA SER A 477 -18.12 8.41 14.98
C SER A 477 -17.58 9.33 13.87
N LEU A 478 -16.92 8.79 12.84
CA LEU A 478 -16.25 9.59 11.80
C LEU A 478 -17.21 10.48 10.98
N PRO A 479 -18.42 10.04 10.57
CA PRO A 479 -19.31 10.88 9.75
C PRO A 479 -19.71 12.19 10.44
N VAL A 480 -20.02 12.14 11.74
CA VAL A 480 -20.36 13.33 12.53
C VAL A 480 -19.12 14.21 12.75
N PHE A 481 -17.95 13.60 12.97
CA PHE A 481 -16.70 14.33 13.07
C PHE A 481 -16.38 15.12 11.79
N TYR A 482 -16.54 14.50 10.60
CA TYR A 482 -16.27 15.19 9.34
C TYR A 482 -17.22 16.35 9.09
N LYS A 483 -18.53 16.15 9.34
CA LYS A 483 -19.52 17.25 9.29
C LYS A 483 -19.07 18.43 10.14
N GLN A 484 -18.81 18.22 11.44
CA GLN A 484 -18.45 19.29 12.37
C GLN A 484 -17.08 19.93 12.08
N ARG A 485 -16.11 19.15 11.57
CA ARG A 485 -14.79 19.65 11.16
C ARG A 485 -14.91 20.54 9.94
N ASP A 486 -15.69 20.14 8.94
CA ASP A 486 -15.89 20.88 7.70
C ASP A 486 -16.73 22.15 7.93
N ASP A 487 -17.50 22.19 9.02
CA ASP A 487 -18.17 23.39 9.56
C ASP A 487 -17.27 24.23 10.49
N TYR A 488 -15.98 23.90 10.61
CA TYR A 488 -15.01 24.56 11.49
C TYR A 488 -15.40 24.67 12.98
N PHE A 489 -16.18 23.72 13.50
CA PHE A 489 -16.47 23.70 14.94
C PHE A 489 -15.16 23.53 15.73
N TYR A 490 -14.36 22.52 15.37
CA TYR A 490 -13.07 22.25 16.01
C TYR A 490 -12.10 21.55 15.05
N PRO A 491 -10.78 21.72 15.25
CA PRO A 491 -9.76 21.02 14.48
C PRO A 491 -9.63 19.54 14.90
N ALA A 492 -9.06 18.71 14.03
CA ALA A 492 -8.93 17.27 14.25
C ALA A 492 -8.20 16.88 15.57
N TRP A 493 -7.17 17.64 15.98
CA TRP A 493 -6.43 17.35 17.21
C TRP A 493 -7.28 17.55 18.48
N ALA A 494 -8.24 18.48 18.46
CA ALA A 494 -9.10 18.76 19.62
C ALA A 494 -10.07 17.60 19.90
N TYR A 495 -10.41 16.82 18.87
CA TYR A 495 -11.18 15.59 18.97
C TYR A 495 -10.32 14.38 19.33
N ALA A 496 -9.15 14.22 18.70
CA ALA A 496 -8.31 13.04 18.87
C ALA A 496 -7.66 12.93 20.27
N ILE A 497 -7.21 14.04 20.84
CA ILE A 497 -6.49 14.05 22.14
C ILE A 497 -7.38 13.55 23.29
N PRO A 498 -8.61 14.07 23.50
CA PRO A 498 -9.49 13.58 24.56
C PRO A 498 -9.82 12.09 24.43
N SER A 499 -10.09 11.62 23.21
CA SER A 499 -10.42 10.20 22.98
C SER A 499 -9.26 9.27 23.32
N PHE A 500 -8.00 9.71 23.12
CA PHE A 500 -6.81 8.97 23.56
C PHE A 500 -6.64 8.99 25.09
N ILE A 501 -6.64 10.18 25.70
CA ILE A 501 -6.34 10.36 27.13
C ILE A 501 -7.37 9.63 28.01
N LEU A 502 -8.66 9.75 27.70
CA LEU A 502 -9.74 9.15 28.50
C LEU A 502 -9.70 7.62 28.49
N LYS A 503 -9.04 7.00 27.51
CA LYS A 503 -8.94 5.54 27.39
C LYS A 503 -7.70 4.96 28.10
N ILE A 504 -6.74 5.78 28.51
CA ILE A 504 -5.56 5.32 29.27
C ILE A 504 -5.96 4.69 30.62
N PRO A 505 -6.82 5.32 31.46
CA PRO A 505 -7.24 4.71 32.72
C PRO A 505 -7.97 3.38 32.53
N VAL A 506 -8.80 3.27 31.49
CA VAL A 506 -9.51 2.02 31.17
C VAL A 506 -8.53 0.92 30.80
N SER A 507 -7.55 1.22 29.95
CA SER A 507 -6.47 0.30 29.57
C SER A 507 -5.65 -0.16 30.78
N LEU A 508 -5.39 0.74 31.73
CA LEU A 508 -4.69 0.42 32.97
C LEU A 508 -5.49 -0.56 33.84
N VAL A 509 -6.77 -0.28 34.08
CA VAL A 509 -7.66 -1.18 34.84
C VAL A 509 -7.75 -2.57 34.20
N GLU A 510 -7.91 -2.63 32.88
CA GLU A 510 -7.94 -3.89 32.12
C GLU A 510 -6.63 -4.69 32.27
N SER A 511 -5.48 -4.01 32.20
CA SER A 511 -4.15 -4.64 32.32
C SER A 511 -3.87 -5.12 33.75
N VAL A 512 -4.28 -4.34 34.75
CA VAL A 512 -4.17 -4.70 36.18
C VAL A 512 -5.03 -5.93 36.48
N ALA A 513 -6.29 -5.93 36.03
CA ALA A 513 -7.21 -7.05 36.21
C ALA A 513 -6.66 -8.35 35.60
N TRP A 514 -6.18 -8.28 34.35
CA TRP A 514 -5.58 -9.42 33.66
C TRP A 514 -4.34 -9.96 34.38
N THR A 515 -3.39 -9.08 34.71
CA THR A 515 -2.09 -9.48 35.28
C THR A 515 -2.26 -10.05 36.68
N THR A 516 -3.11 -9.43 37.51
CA THR A 516 -3.32 -9.88 38.89
C THR A 516 -3.91 -11.28 38.94
N ILE A 517 -4.87 -11.58 38.06
CA ILE A 517 -5.51 -12.91 38.00
C ILE A 517 -4.55 -13.94 37.39
N SER A 518 -3.96 -13.63 36.23
CA SER A 518 -3.18 -14.61 35.48
C SER A 518 -1.80 -14.89 36.09
N TYR A 519 -1.13 -13.88 36.67
CA TYR A 519 0.27 -14.00 37.07
C TYR A 519 0.50 -15.07 38.14
N TYR A 520 -0.32 -15.01 39.20
CA TYR A 520 -0.25 -15.94 40.31
C TYR A 520 -0.86 -17.31 39.97
N LEU A 521 -1.91 -17.37 39.14
CA LEU A 521 -2.53 -18.63 38.73
C LEU A 521 -1.65 -19.48 37.80
N ILE A 522 -0.92 -18.84 36.87
CA ILE A 522 0.01 -19.53 35.96
C ILE A 522 1.26 -20.03 36.69
N GLY A 523 1.59 -19.44 37.85
CA GLY A 523 2.78 -19.78 38.62
C GLY A 523 4.05 -19.15 38.07
N TYR A 524 3.99 -17.88 37.65
CA TYR A 524 5.20 -17.09 37.40
C TYR A 524 5.95 -16.79 38.72
N THR A 525 7.22 -16.39 38.63
CA THR A 525 8.06 -16.12 39.81
C THR A 525 7.42 -15.06 40.71
N PRO A 526 7.21 -15.28 42.02
CA PRO A 526 6.47 -14.38 42.91
C PRO A 526 7.21 -13.07 43.28
N GLU A 527 8.21 -12.65 42.50
CA GLU A 527 8.95 -11.40 42.71
C GLU A 527 8.11 -10.18 42.32
N ALA A 528 8.02 -9.20 43.23
CA ALA A 528 7.28 -7.96 42.99
C ALA A 528 7.82 -7.17 41.78
N SER A 529 9.15 -7.13 41.60
CA SER A 529 9.79 -6.43 40.48
C SER A 529 9.33 -6.99 39.13
N ARG A 530 9.28 -8.33 38.99
CA ARG A 530 8.85 -9.00 37.76
C ARG A 530 7.35 -8.83 37.48
N PHE A 531 6.54 -8.84 38.53
CA PHE A 531 5.10 -8.53 38.42
C PHE A 531 4.87 -7.13 37.84
N PHE A 532 5.50 -6.10 38.41
CA PHE A 532 5.34 -4.73 37.92
C PHE A 532 5.92 -4.53 36.52
N CYS A 533 7.03 -5.20 36.18
CA CYS A 533 7.57 -5.17 34.82
C CYS A 533 6.59 -5.79 33.82
N GLN A 534 6.00 -6.95 34.15
CA GLN A 534 5.01 -7.60 33.28
C GLN A 534 3.74 -6.77 33.14
N LEU A 535 3.24 -6.18 34.23
CA LEU A 535 2.10 -5.28 34.20
C LEU A 535 2.36 -4.07 33.28
N LEU A 536 3.52 -3.44 33.40
CA LEU A 536 3.91 -2.29 32.57
C LEU A 536 3.98 -2.67 31.09
N VAL A 537 4.60 -3.81 30.77
CA VAL A 537 4.72 -4.29 29.38
C VAL A 537 3.33 -4.58 28.78
N LEU A 538 2.46 -5.28 29.51
CA LEU A 538 1.11 -5.59 29.03
C LEU A 538 0.25 -4.33 28.86
N PHE A 539 0.37 -3.37 29.79
CA PHE A 539 -0.30 -2.07 29.69
C PHE A 539 0.15 -1.25 28.46
N LEU A 540 1.46 -1.18 28.22
CA LEU A 540 2.01 -0.47 27.06
C LEU A 540 1.58 -1.17 25.76
N MET A 541 1.65 -2.50 25.70
CA MET A 541 1.23 -3.27 24.54
C MET A 541 -0.26 -3.12 24.22
N HIS A 542 -1.12 -3.11 25.24
CA HIS A 542 -2.54 -2.87 25.06
C HIS A 542 -2.81 -1.45 24.54
N THR A 543 -2.10 -0.45 25.07
CA THR A 543 -2.21 0.95 24.61
C THR A 543 -1.72 1.14 23.18
N VAL A 544 -0.61 0.48 22.79
CA VAL A 544 -0.11 0.45 21.41
C VAL A 544 -1.14 -0.18 20.48
N THR A 545 -1.71 -1.31 20.87
CA THR A 545 -2.75 -2.00 20.09
C THR A 545 -3.95 -1.08 19.83
N LEU A 546 -4.53 -0.48 20.87
CA LEU A 546 -5.67 0.43 20.72
C LEU A 546 -5.36 1.62 19.81
N SER A 547 -4.14 2.16 19.91
CA SER A 547 -3.69 3.28 19.07
C SER A 547 -3.50 2.85 17.61
N MET A 548 -2.99 1.64 17.37
CA MET A 548 -2.85 1.06 16.02
C MET A 548 -4.23 0.93 15.35
N PHE A 549 -5.22 0.37 16.03
CA PHE A 549 -6.57 0.22 15.47
C PHE A 549 -7.28 1.57 15.23
N ARG A 550 -7.05 2.60 16.07
CA ARG A 550 -7.54 3.96 15.79
C ARG A 550 -6.91 4.57 14.55
N CYS A 551 -5.60 4.37 14.37
CA CYS A 551 -4.88 4.86 13.19
C CYS A 551 -5.45 4.20 11.92
N ILE A 552 -5.68 2.88 11.97
CA ILE A 552 -6.28 2.13 10.86
C ILE A 552 -7.72 2.60 10.58
N ALA A 553 -8.54 2.84 11.62
CA ALA A 553 -9.88 3.40 11.47
C ALA A 553 -9.87 4.77 10.76
N SER A 554 -8.97 5.67 11.18
CA SER A 554 -8.82 6.99 10.59
C SER A 554 -8.41 6.96 9.12
N TYR A 555 -7.62 5.95 8.71
CA TYR A 555 -7.17 5.81 7.33
C TYR A 555 -8.22 5.15 6.43
N CYS A 556 -8.80 4.03 6.88
CA CYS A 556 -9.66 3.21 6.03
C CYS A 556 -11.09 3.76 5.91
N GLN A 557 -11.53 4.62 6.84
CA GLN A 557 -12.81 5.37 6.89
C GLN A 557 -14.12 4.56 6.76
N THR A 558 -14.04 3.29 6.37
CA THR A 558 -15.15 2.36 6.19
C THR A 558 -14.89 1.10 7.01
N MET A 559 -15.96 0.50 7.54
CA MET A 559 -15.82 -0.63 8.45
C MET A 559 -15.20 -1.86 7.80
N VAL A 560 -15.52 -2.14 6.53
CA VAL A 560 -14.97 -3.28 5.80
C VAL A 560 -13.47 -3.11 5.54
N ALA A 561 -13.04 -1.96 4.99
CA ALA A 561 -11.62 -1.71 4.75
C ALA A 561 -10.82 -1.64 6.06
N GLY A 562 -11.40 -1.05 7.11
CA GLY A 562 -10.79 -0.99 8.44
C GLY A 562 -10.58 -2.37 9.05
N SER A 563 -11.58 -3.27 8.95
CA SER A 563 -11.47 -4.64 9.46
C SER A 563 -10.39 -5.44 8.72
N VAL A 564 -10.31 -5.29 7.40
CA VAL A 564 -9.25 -5.92 6.58
C VAL A 564 -7.87 -5.35 6.92
N GLY A 565 -7.73 -4.03 7.02
CA GLY A 565 -6.46 -3.39 7.41
C GLY A 565 -6.03 -3.77 8.82
N GLY A 566 -6.97 -3.82 9.76
CA GLY A 566 -6.75 -4.18 11.16
C GLY A 566 -6.31 -5.63 11.33
N THR A 567 -6.95 -6.54 10.59
CA THR A 567 -6.52 -7.93 10.52
C THR A 567 -5.13 -8.03 9.88
N MET A 568 -4.86 -7.42 8.72
CA MET A 568 -3.53 -7.49 8.10
C MET A 568 -2.40 -7.00 9.01
N ALA A 569 -2.60 -5.91 9.75
CA ALA A 569 -1.65 -5.41 10.74
C ALA A 569 -1.43 -6.41 11.90
N PHE A 570 -2.51 -7.05 12.36
CA PHE A 570 -2.46 -8.11 13.36
C PHE A 570 -1.65 -9.32 12.86
N LEU A 571 -1.86 -9.79 11.63
CA LEU A 571 -1.09 -10.88 11.03
C LEU A 571 0.40 -10.55 10.93
N ALA A 572 0.74 -9.37 10.43
CA ALA A 572 2.12 -8.93 10.32
C ALA A 572 2.82 -8.95 11.69
N THR A 573 2.14 -8.43 12.72
CA THR A 573 2.70 -8.39 14.07
C THR A 573 2.88 -9.80 14.66
N LEU A 574 1.97 -10.74 14.38
CA LEU A 574 2.10 -12.13 14.81
C LEU A 574 3.24 -12.88 14.11
N LEU A 575 3.36 -12.74 12.78
CA LEU A 575 4.39 -13.44 11.99
C LEU A 575 5.80 -12.96 12.36
N PHE A 576 5.99 -11.65 12.53
CA PHE A 576 7.29 -11.06 12.87
C PHE A 576 7.56 -10.99 14.39
N GLY A 577 6.62 -11.46 15.23
CA GLY A 577 6.75 -11.45 16.69
C GLY A 577 7.79 -12.45 17.25
N GLY A 578 8.37 -13.32 16.42
CA GLY A 578 9.44 -14.24 16.79
C GLY A 578 8.99 -15.57 17.42
N PHE A 579 7.70 -15.72 17.72
CA PHE A 579 7.12 -16.96 18.27
C PHE A 579 6.79 -17.98 17.18
N ILE A 580 6.17 -17.55 16.06
CA ILE A 580 5.81 -18.43 14.94
C ILE A 580 7.02 -18.65 14.03
N ILE A 581 7.77 -17.59 13.72
CA ILE A 581 8.98 -17.65 12.90
C ILE A 581 10.18 -17.37 13.81
N PRO A 582 11.09 -18.33 13.99
CA PRO A 582 12.29 -18.12 14.80
C PRO A 582 13.12 -16.95 14.28
N ARG A 583 13.65 -16.12 15.19
CA ARG A 583 14.49 -14.96 14.82
C ARG A 583 15.68 -15.36 13.94
N CYS A 584 16.27 -16.53 14.14
CA CYS A 584 17.38 -17.04 13.31
C CYS A 584 16.96 -17.33 11.85
N PHE A 585 15.69 -17.64 11.58
CA PHE A 585 15.18 -17.86 10.23
C PHE A 585 14.89 -16.53 9.52
N ALA A 586 14.35 -15.53 10.24
CA ALA A 586 14.16 -14.17 9.74
C ALA A 586 15.50 -13.42 9.53
N ILE A 587 16.47 -13.63 10.44
CA ILE A 587 17.83 -13.11 10.33
C ILE A 587 18.65 -13.92 9.30
N GLY A 588 18.40 -15.22 9.14
CA GLY A 588 19.04 -16.05 8.11
C GLY A 588 18.63 -15.68 6.67
N LEU A 589 17.41 -15.15 6.49
CA LEU A 589 16.99 -14.50 5.24
C LEU A 589 17.74 -13.19 4.95
N THR A 590 18.40 -12.59 5.95
CA THR A 590 19.15 -11.33 5.83
C THR A 590 20.66 -11.48 6.00
N ILE A 591 21.18 -12.54 6.65
CA ILE A 591 22.60 -12.66 7.03
C ILE A 591 23.11 -14.12 6.91
N LYS A 592 23.84 -14.35 5.80
CA LYS A 592 25.16 -15.03 5.63
C LYS A 592 25.40 -16.53 5.95
N LYS A 593 26.12 -17.13 4.98
CA LYS A 593 27.25 -18.12 5.04
C LYS A 593 27.12 -19.36 5.94
N GLY A 594 27.26 -20.53 5.33
CA GLY A 594 27.59 -21.78 6.03
C GLY A 594 27.95 -22.93 5.09
N THR A 595 29.21 -23.34 5.17
CA THR A 595 29.87 -24.51 4.58
C THR A 595 29.11 -25.84 4.73
N SER A 596 29.09 -26.70 3.70
CA SER A 596 29.42 -28.13 3.88
C SER A 596 29.55 -28.91 2.55
N ARG A 597 30.67 -29.65 2.50
CA ARG A 597 30.98 -30.96 1.89
C ARG A 597 30.11 -31.50 0.74
N ALA A 598 30.80 -31.75 -0.36
CA ALA A 598 30.38 -32.50 -1.54
C ALA A 598 29.98 -33.94 -1.19
N ILE A 599 28.83 -34.38 -1.72
CA ILE A 599 28.53 -35.81 -1.91
C ILE A 599 28.60 -36.07 -3.41
N ILE A 600 29.50 -37.00 -3.72
CA ILE A 600 29.89 -37.51 -5.03
C ILE A 600 28.70 -38.22 -5.69
N SER A 601 28.48 -37.93 -6.97
CA SER A 601 27.49 -38.61 -7.81
C SER A 601 27.85 -40.08 -8.00
N ARG A 602 26.83 -40.94 -7.90
CA ARG A 602 26.81 -42.35 -8.29
C ARG A 602 27.25 -42.50 -9.75
N ASN A 603 28.54 -42.73 -9.98
CA ASN A 603 29.05 -43.45 -11.17
C ASN A 603 30.39 -44.16 -10.91
N LYS A 604 30.80 -44.30 -9.63
CA LYS A 604 31.93 -45.13 -9.20
C LYS A 604 31.49 -46.00 -8.01
N LEU A 605 30.66 -47.01 -8.29
CA LEU A 605 30.44 -48.12 -7.34
C LEU A 605 30.38 -49.47 -8.08
N THR A 606 31.20 -49.61 -9.11
CA THR A 606 31.56 -50.91 -9.69
C THR A 606 33.07 -50.91 -9.83
N ARG A 607 33.73 -51.45 -8.82
CA ARG A 607 35.13 -51.92 -8.72
C ARG A 607 35.66 -51.57 -7.35
N PHE A 608 35.48 -52.49 -6.41
CA PHE A 608 36.58 -53.15 -5.71
C PHE A 608 35.95 -54.27 -4.87
N ASP A 609 35.89 -55.47 -5.44
CA ASP A 609 36.46 -56.60 -4.73
C ASP A 609 37.02 -57.59 -5.75
N GLY A 610 38.23 -58.08 -5.49
CA GLY A 610 38.97 -58.98 -6.37
C GLY A 610 38.62 -60.43 -6.10
N GLY A 611 38.79 -61.28 -7.13
CA GLY A 611 38.68 -62.72 -7.00
C GLY A 611 38.45 -63.43 -8.33
N ASP A 612 39.57 -63.73 -9.01
CA ASP A 612 39.84 -64.89 -9.87
C ASP A 612 39.01 -65.27 -11.10
N GLN A 613 39.80 -65.63 -12.13
CA GLN A 613 39.64 -66.64 -13.17
C GLN A 613 38.74 -66.37 -14.41
N ASP A 614 39.48 -66.16 -15.50
CA ASP A 614 39.48 -66.94 -16.75
C ASP A 614 38.33 -66.92 -17.77
N ASN A 615 38.84 -66.93 -19.01
CA ASN A 615 38.29 -67.45 -20.26
C ASN A 615 37.47 -66.54 -21.18
N ASN A 616 38.22 -65.97 -22.12
CA ASN A 616 38.31 -66.41 -23.52
C ASN A 616 37.05 -66.39 -24.42
N THR A 617 37.36 -65.90 -25.63
CA THR A 617 36.89 -66.31 -26.97
C THR A 617 35.55 -65.78 -27.50
N GLU A 618 35.71 -64.87 -28.46
CA GLU A 618 35.27 -65.03 -29.85
C GLU A 618 33.81 -65.48 -30.10
N ASN A 619 33.03 -64.61 -30.76
CA ASN A 619 32.93 -64.78 -32.21
C ASN A 619 32.32 -63.58 -32.94
N MET A 620 33.05 -63.24 -33.98
CA MET A 620 32.78 -62.31 -35.07
C MET A 620 31.70 -62.90 -35.99
N MET A 621 30.85 -62.08 -36.61
CA MET A 621 30.87 -61.91 -38.06
C MET A 621 29.86 -60.85 -38.55
N PRO A 622 30.15 -60.23 -39.72
CA PRO A 622 29.80 -58.85 -40.04
C PRO A 622 28.88 -58.79 -41.28
N LYS A 623 28.60 -57.58 -41.80
CA LYS A 623 28.85 -57.26 -43.23
C LYS A 623 28.46 -55.83 -43.65
N LEU A 624 29.41 -55.26 -44.41
CA LEU A 624 29.31 -54.46 -45.64
C LEU A 624 29.00 -52.93 -45.59
N GLN A 625 30.10 -52.19 -45.41
CA GLN A 625 30.77 -51.28 -46.39
C GLN A 625 29.96 -50.45 -47.40
N ALA A 626 30.28 -49.15 -47.43
CA ALA A 626 30.82 -48.48 -48.62
C ALA A 626 31.87 -47.42 -48.23
N GLU A 627 33.07 -47.54 -48.81
CA GLU A 627 34.22 -46.61 -48.80
C GLU A 627 33.88 -45.34 -49.60
N THR A 628 34.48 -44.14 -49.47
CA THR A 628 35.89 -43.70 -49.67
C THR A 628 35.89 -42.17 -49.37
N VAL A 629 36.89 -41.46 -48.85
CA VAL A 629 38.12 -40.93 -49.50
C VAL A 629 38.99 -40.22 -48.42
N LEU A 630 40.33 -40.34 -48.56
CA LEU A 630 41.37 -39.71 -47.74
C LEU A 630 41.45 -38.16 -47.83
N SER A 631 41.48 -37.52 -46.64
CA SER A 631 42.30 -36.37 -46.10
C SER A 631 42.57 -35.09 -46.94
N PRO A 632 42.64 -33.88 -46.31
CA PRO A 632 43.88 -33.48 -45.59
C PRO A 632 43.70 -32.65 -44.30
N ASN A 633 44.80 -32.59 -43.53
CA ASN A 633 45.11 -31.76 -42.35
C ASN A 633 44.29 -30.47 -42.16
N ARG A 634 43.72 -30.26 -40.96
CA ARG A 634 43.20 -28.95 -40.51
C ARG A 634 43.95 -28.45 -39.28
N THR A 635 44.95 -27.62 -39.51
CA THR A 635 45.52 -26.71 -38.53
C THR A 635 44.48 -25.62 -38.18
N GLY A 636 44.14 -25.53 -36.89
CA GLY A 636 43.61 -24.36 -36.17
C GLY A 636 42.63 -23.42 -36.89
N ARG A 637 41.36 -23.82 -37.06
CA ARG A 637 40.24 -22.87 -37.27
C ARG A 637 39.14 -23.19 -36.27
N MET A 638 38.72 -22.17 -35.49
CA MET A 638 37.64 -22.31 -34.50
C MET A 638 36.33 -22.76 -35.15
N VAL A 639 35.50 -23.49 -34.37
CA VAL A 639 34.19 -24.00 -34.82
C VAL A 639 33.24 -22.87 -35.22
N LEU A 640 33.34 -21.71 -34.57
CA LEU A 640 32.57 -20.50 -34.91
C LEU A 640 33.51 -19.37 -35.34
N PRO A 641 33.33 -18.79 -36.55
CA PRO A 641 34.13 -17.65 -36.99
C PRO A 641 33.75 -16.40 -36.17
N PHE A 642 34.75 -15.59 -35.82
CA PHE A 642 34.54 -14.23 -35.33
C PHE A 642 35.35 -13.24 -36.18
N THR A 643 34.89 -12.00 -36.26
CA THR A 643 35.62 -10.89 -36.88
C THR A 643 36.51 -10.20 -35.85
N PRO A 644 37.84 -10.12 -36.06
CA PRO A 644 38.73 -9.36 -35.18
C PRO A 644 38.39 -7.86 -35.23
N LEU A 645 38.18 -7.23 -34.07
CA LEU A 645 37.76 -5.83 -33.96
C LEU A 645 38.76 -5.01 -33.16
N ILE A 646 39.10 -3.83 -33.67
CA ILE A 646 40.01 -2.87 -33.02
C ILE A 646 39.19 -1.93 -32.14
N ILE A 647 39.72 -1.54 -30.98
CA ILE A 647 39.15 -0.46 -30.16
C ILE A 647 40.12 0.72 -30.14
N SER A 648 39.65 1.90 -30.53
CA SER A 648 40.42 3.15 -30.51
C SER A 648 39.66 4.20 -29.72
N PHE A 649 40.36 4.94 -28.89
CA PHE A 649 39.77 5.99 -28.05
C PHE A 649 40.67 7.22 -28.04
N GLN A 650 40.05 8.39 -28.17
CA GLN A 650 40.75 9.66 -28.29
C GLN A 650 40.16 10.67 -27.31
N ASP A 651 41.05 11.33 -26.57
CA ASP A 651 40.75 12.43 -25.64
C ASP A 651 39.67 12.05 -24.61
N VAL A 652 39.74 10.83 -24.08
CA VAL A 652 38.74 10.32 -23.12
C VAL A 652 38.91 10.98 -21.76
N ASN A 653 37.85 11.66 -21.31
CA ASN A 653 37.71 12.28 -20.01
C ASN A 653 36.50 11.69 -19.27
N TYR A 654 36.59 11.57 -17.95
CA TYR A 654 35.51 11.04 -17.13
C TYR A 654 35.33 11.84 -15.84
N TYR A 655 34.11 12.32 -15.63
CA TYR A 655 33.72 13.16 -14.51
C TYR A 655 32.67 12.47 -13.65
N VAL A 656 32.80 12.55 -12.34
CA VAL A 656 31.83 12.02 -11.35
C VAL A 656 31.35 13.13 -10.44
N ASP A 657 30.09 13.10 -10.01
CA ASP A 657 29.58 14.09 -9.06
C ASP A 657 30.28 13.95 -7.70
N THR A 658 30.68 15.09 -7.12
CA THR A 658 31.40 15.12 -5.84
C THR A 658 30.52 14.58 -4.71
N PRO A 659 30.93 13.51 -3.99
CA PRO A 659 30.16 12.94 -2.88
C PRO A 659 29.90 13.95 -1.77
N ALA A 660 28.75 13.84 -1.09
CA ALA A 660 28.31 14.79 -0.06
C ALA A 660 29.32 14.97 1.10
N GLU A 661 30.06 13.91 1.44
CA GLU A 661 31.10 13.91 2.48
C GLU A 661 32.32 14.79 2.12
N MET A 662 32.72 14.83 0.84
CA MET A 662 33.84 15.66 0.37
C MET A 662 33.47 17.14 0.27
N ARG A 663 32.19 17.46 0.00
CA ARG A 663 31.68 18.84 0.04
C ARG A 663 31.72 19.44 1.45
N GLY A 664 31.56 18.61 2.49
CA GLY A 664 31.73 19.02 3.89
C GLY A 664 33.17 19.41 4.28
N HIS A 665 34.17 18.98 3.50
CA HIS A 665 35.60 19.23 3.75
C HIS A 665 36.19 20.35 2.86
N GLY A 666 35.34 21.21 2.27
CA GLY A 666 35.80 22.41 1.56
C GLY A 666 36.05 22.26 0.05
N TYR A 667 35.69 21.13 -0.57
CA TYR A 667 35.76 20.98 -2.04
C TYR A 667 34.58 21.71 -2.71
N ILE A 668 34.90 22.76 -3.47
CA ILE A 668 33.93 23.69 -4.07
C ILE A 668 33.39 23.15 -5.42
N GLU A 669 34.17 22.36 -6.14
CA GLU A 669 33.81 21.87 -7.47
C GLU A 669 32.70 20.80 -7.41
N LYS A 670 31.69 20.96 -8.29
CA LYS A 670 30.52 20.07 -8.34
C LYS A 670 30.81 18.70 -8.95
N LYS A 671 31.83 18.60 -9.80
CA LYS A 671 32.25 17.40 -10.52
C LYS A 671 33.74 17.16 -10.29
N LEU A 672 34.10 15.94 -9.92
CA LEU A 672 35.47 15.46 -9.78
C LEU A 672 35.89 14.76 -11.07
N GLN A 673 36.98 15.21 -11.69
CA GLN A 673 37.57 14.56 -12.85
C GLN A 673 38.46 13.40 -12.42
N LEU A 674 38.22 12.21 -12.98
CA LEU A 674 38.96 10.99 -12.63
C LEU A 674 39.89 10.49 -13.75
N LEU A 675 39.63 10.86 -15.01
CA LEU A 675 40.45 10.53 -16.18
C LEU A 675 40.70 11.81 -16.99
N HIS A 676 41.93 12.01 -17.45
CA HIS A 676 42.37 13.23 -18.13
C HIS A 676 42.97 12.90 -19.51
N ASN A 677 42.26 13.28 -20.58
CA ASN A 677 42.68 13.22 -21.98
C ASN A 677 43.41 11.92 -22.37
N ILE A 678 42.77 10.77 -22.10
CA ILE A 678 43.40 9.48 -22.36
C ILE A 678 43.18 9.11 -23.83
N THR A 679 44.27 8.93 -24.57
CA THR A 679 44.28 8.52 -25.99
C THR A 679 45.05 7.22 -26.17
N GLY A 680 44.47 6.27 -26.90
CA GLY A 680 45.05 4.94 -27.10
C GLY A 680 44.24 4.04 -28.03
N ALA A 681 44.79 2.87 -28.33
CA ALA A 681 44.12 1.85 -29.13
C ALA A 681 44.64 0.46 -28.76
N PHE A 682 43.73 -0.53 -28.78
CA PHE A 682 44.04 -1.95 -28.59
C PHE A 682 43.73 -2.72 -29.88
N GLN A 683 44.65 -3.59 -30.28
CA GLN A 683 44.62 -4.28 -31.56
C GLN A 683 44.31 -5.78 -31.39
N PRO A 684 43.74 -6.44 -32.41
CA PRO A 684 43.51 -7.88 -32.38
C PRO A 684 44.81 -8.68 -32.41
N GLY A 685 44.85 -9.79 -31.67
CA GLY A 685 46.04 -10.63 -31.56
C GLY A 685 47.13 -10.07 -30.64
N VAL A 686 46.88 -8.93 -30.00
CA VAL A 686 47.80 -8.27 -29.07
C VAL A 686 47.24 -8.38 -27.66
N LEU A 687 48.06 -8.88 -26.72
CA LEU A 687 47.75 -8.91 -25.30
C LEU A 687 48.28 -7.62 -24.64
N SER A 688 47.37 -6.71 -24.30
CA SER A 688 47.71 -5.39 -23.75
C SER A 688 47.53 -5.34 -22.23
N ALA A 689 48.56 -4.90 -21.51
CA ALA A 689 48.53 -4.64 -20.07
C ALA A 689 48.21 -3.17 -19.75
N LEU A 690 47.30 -2.94 -18.80
CA LEU A 690 47.02 -1.66 -18.18
C LEU A 690 47.55 -1.65 -16.74
N MET A 691 48.62 -0.90 -16.50
CA MET A 691 49.34 -0.87 -15.22
C MET A 691 49.38 0.52 -14.59
N GLY A 692 49.72 0.57 -13.31
CA GLY A 692 49.79 1.81 -12.54
C GLY A 692 49.48 1.60 -11.06
N VAL A 693 49.82 2.57 -10.22
CA VAL A 693 49.57 2.50 -8.77
C VAL A 693 48.08 2.38 -8.44
N THR A 694 47.75 1.89 -7.25
CA THR A 694 46.36 1.88 -6.75
C THR A 694 45.81 3.31 -6.72
N GLY A 695 44.61 3.51 -7.26
CA GLY A 695 44.00 4.85 -7.40
C GLY A 695 44.40 5.65 -8.65
N ALA A 696 45.16 5.06 -9.58
CA ALA A 696 45.51 5.69 -10.87
C ALA A 696 44.36 5.75 -11.89
N GLY A 697 43.21 5.13 -11.63
CA GLY A 697 42.07 5.13 -12.55
C GLY A 697 42.02 3.98 -13.56
N LYS A 698 42.83 2.91 -13.39
CA LYS A 698 42.88 1.73 -14.26
C LYS A 698 41.51 1.06 -14.48
N THR A 699 40.88 0.61 -13.39
CA THR A 699 39.55 -0.01 -13.43
C THR A 699 38.50 0.98 -13.93
N THR A 700 38.64 2.27 -13.58
CA THR A 700 37.76 3.33 -14.10
C THR A 700 37.83 3.44 -15.62
N LEU A 701 39.04 3.44 -16.20
CA LEU A 701 39.23 3.44 -17.66
C LEU A 701 38.67 2.17 -18.30
N LEU A 702 38.95 1.00 -17.73
CA LEU A 702 38.44 -0.28 -18.23
C LEU A 702 36.89 -0.33 -18.21
N ASP A 703 36.26 0.22 -17.17
CA ASP A 703 34.81 0.32 -17.02
C ASP A 703 34.18 1.32 -18.02
N VAL A 704 34.85 2.43 -18.31
CA VAL A 704 34.40 3.41 -19.32
C VAL A 704 34.48 2.80 -20.71
N LEU A 705 35.60 2.17 -21.06
CA LEU A 705 35.79 1.50 -22.35
C LEU A 705 34.83 0.32 -22.55
N SER A 706 34.58 -0.47 -21.49
CA SER A 706 33.58 -1.55 -21.53
C SER A 706 32.13 -1.06 -21.47
N GLY A 707 31.90 0.20 -21.10
CA GLY A 707 30.57 0.80 -21.04
C GLY A 707 29.76 0.40 -19.81
N ARG A 708 30.42 0.06 -18.70
CA ARG A 708 29.78 -0.36 -17.45
C ARG A 708 29.49 0.81 -16.48
N LYS A 709 30.09 1.99 -16.70
CA LYS A 709 29.77 3.19 -15.91
C LYS A 709 28.44 3.79 -16.39
N THR A 710 27.41 3.74 -15.54
CA THR A 710 26.08 4.33 -15.79
C THR A 710 25.88 5.69 -15.13
N GLY A 711 26.80 6.12 -14.26
CA GLY A 711 26.82 7.46 -13.65
C GLY A 711 28.07 8.22 -14.07
N GLY A 712 28.05 9.55 -13.97
CA GLY A 712 29.13 10.42 -14.45
C GLY A 712 28.97 10.87 -15.90
N VAL A 713 29.83 11.79 -16.34
CA VAL A 713 29.87 12.31 -17.72
C VAL A 713 31.15 11.79 -18.39
N ILE A 714 31.00 11.14 -19.55
CA ILE A 714 32.10 10.67 -20.39
C ILE A 714 32.22 11.65 -21.57
N GLU A 715 33.40 12.21 -21.75
CA GLU A 715 33.76 13.04 -22.91
C GLU A 715 34.90 12.37 -23.69
N GLY A 716 35.03 12.64 -24.99
CA GLY A 716 35.98 11.98 -25.89
C GLY A 716 35.31 11.03 -26.89
N ASP A 717 36.07 10.53 -27.86
CA ASP A 717 35.58 9.66 -28.93
C ASP A 717 36.05 8.21 -28.71
N ILE A 718 35.13 7.25 -28.71
CA ILE A 718 35.42 5.82 -28.58
C ILE A 718 34.86 5.11 -29.81
N ARG A 719 35.74 4.48 -30.59
CA ARG A 719 35.40 3.78 -31.82
C ARG A 719 35.78 2.29 -31.78
N ILE A 720 34.94 1.47 -32.40
CA ILE A 720 35.11 0.02 -32.57
C ILE A 720 35.19 -0.25 -34.08
N GLY A 721 36.32 -0.77 -34.56
CA GLY A 721 36.54 -1.04 -35.98
C GLY A 721 36.44 0.21 -36.89
N GLY A 722 36.70 1.40 -36.34
CA GLY A 722 36.55 2.68 -37.04
C GLY A 722 35.15 3.32 -36.95
N TYR A 723 34.17 2.65 -36.35
CA TYR A 723 32.80 3.14 -36.15
C TYR A 723 32.55 3.60 -34.71
N PRO A 724 31.68 4.60 -34.45
CA PRO A 724 31.33 5.01 -33.09
C PRO A 724 30.75 3.87 -32.24
N LYS A 725 31.14 3.79 -30.97
CA LYS A 725 30.67 2.75 -30.05
C LYS A 725 29.18 2.91 -29.72
N ILE A 726 28.37 1.88 -30.04
CA ILE A 726 26.96 1.80 -29.63
C ILE A 726 26.83 1.10 -28.28
N GLN A 727 26.56 1.86 -27.22
CA GLN A 727 26.54 1.37 -25.83
C GLN A 727 25.53 0.24 -25.57
N GLN A 728 24.35 0.26 -26.18
CA GLN A 728 23.28 -0.70 -25.89
C GLN A 728 23.61 -2.13 -26.35
N THR A 729 24.37 -2.27 -27.44
CA THR A 729 24.64 -3.56 -28.10
C THR A 729 26.08 -4.01 -27.94
N PHE A 730 26.96 -3.17 -27.39
CA PHE A 730 28.39 -3.45 -27.20
C PHE A 730 28.68 -4.72 -26.38
N ALA A 731 27.83 -5.04 -25.40
CA ALA A 731 27.95 -6.26 -24.60
C ALA A 731 27.77 -7.57 -25.40
N ARG A 732 27.29 -7.50 -26.65
CA ARG A 732 27.17 -8.68 -27.53
C ARG A 732 28.48 -9.06 -28.22
N ILE A 733 29.40 -8.11 -28.36
CA ILE A 733 30.68 -8.29 -29.07
C ILE A 733 31.89 -8.22 -28.13
N SER A 734 31.65 -7.91 -26.86
CA SER A 734 32.68 -7.81 -25.83
C SER A 734 32.40 -8.77 -24.66
N GLY A 735 33.48 -9.35 -24.10
CA GLY A 735 33.46 -10.07 -22.84
C GLY A 735 34.13 -9.25 -21.74
N TYR A 736 33.64 -9.36 -20.50
CA TYR A 736 34.23 -8.65 -19.36
C TYR A 736 34.37 -9.59 -18.16
N CYS A 737 35.61 -9.85 -17.75
CA CYS A 737 35.91 -10.61 -16.54
C CYS A 737 36.12 -9.66 -15.37
N GLU A 738 35.24 -9.72 -14.37
CA GLU A 738 35.33 -8.91 -13.15
C GLU A 738 36.49 -9.38 -12.24
N GLN A 739 36.90 -8.49 -11.33
CA GLN A 739 37.91 -8.80 -10.30
C GLN A 739 37.47 -9.99 -9.43
N THR A 740 36.19 -10.01 -9.02
CA THR A 740 35.59 -11.09 -8.22
C THR A 740 34.87 -12.12 -9.09
N ASP A 741 35.23 -13.39 -8.94
CA ASP A 741 34.60 -14.48 -9.70
C ASP A 741 33.23 -14.89 -9.12
N VAL A 742 32.16 -14.39 -9.74
CA VAL A 742 30.77 -14.66 -9.31
C VAL A 742 30.14 -15.76 -10.16
N HIS A 743 29.96 -16.94 -9.57
CA HIS A 743 29.31 -18.08 -10.21
C HIS A 743 28.26 -18.73 -9.32
N SER A 744 27.30 -19.44 -9.92
CA SER A 744 26.32 -20.21 -9.16
C SER A 744 26.98 -21.47 -8.57
N PRO A 745 26.87 -21.71 -7.24
CA PRO A 745 27.69 -22.74 -6.58
C PRO A 745 27.25 -24.19 -6.86
N GLN A 746 25.99 -24.41 -7.27
CA GLN A 746 25.36 -25.74 -7.38
C GLN A 746 25.26 -26.28 -8.80
N ILE A 747 25.89 -25.59 -9.75
CA ILE A 747 26.01 -26.03 -11.14
C ILE A 747 27.45 -26.48 -11.41
N THR A 748 27.64 -27.31 -12.43
CA THR A 748 28.98 -27.77 -12.86
C THR A 748 29.67 -26.75 -13.76
N VAL A 749 30.97 -26.94 -13.97
CA VAL A 749 31.78 -26.15 -14.91
C VAL A 749 31.16 -26.17 -16.32
N SER A 750 30.86 -27.35 -16.85
CA SER A 750 30.26 -27.52 -18.19
C SER A 750 28.87 -26.88 -18.28
N GLU A 751 28.02 -27.07 -17.26
CA GLU A 751 26.68 -26.46 -17.23
C GLU A 751 26.73 -24.94 -17.16
N SER A 752 27.73 -24.37 -16.47
CA SER A 752 27.93 -22.91 -16.39
C SER A 752 28.26 -22.32 -17.76
N VAL A 753 29.17 -22.96 -18.49
CA VAL A 753 29.58 -22.55 -19.83
C VAL A 753 28.45 -22.77 -20.84
N ALA A 754 27.77 -23.92 -20.79
CA ALA A 754 26.62 -24.22 -21.66
C ALA A 754 25.44 -23.26 -21.45
N TYR A 755 25.17 -22.86 -20.20
CA TYR A 755 24.16 -21.86 -19.87
C TYR A 755 24.48 -20.49 -20.50
N SER A 756 25.74 -20.05 -20.39
CA SER A 756 26.19 -18.80 -21.01
C SER A 756 26.09 -18.88 -22.54
N ALA A 757 26.53 -20.00 -23.13
CA ALA A 757 26.45 -20.26 -24.56
C ALA A 757 25.01 -20.19 -25.09
N TRP A 758 24.04 -20.75 -24.36
CA TRP A 758 22.63 -20.72 -24.75
C TRP A 758 22.10 -19.29 -24.84
N LEU A 759 22.44 -18.41 -23.89
CA LEU A 759 21.90 -17.05 -23.83
C LEU A 759 22.64 -16.05 -24.73
N ARG A 760 23.96 -16.22 -24.89
CA ARG A 760 24.82 -15.23 -25.55
C ARG A 760 25.10 -15.53 -27.02
N LEU A 761 24.97 -16.78 -27.48
CA LEU A 761 25.11 -17.10 -28.90
C LEU A 761 23.84 -16.75 -29.71
N PRO A 762 23.98 -16.36 -30.99
CA PRO A 762 22.85 -16.09 -31.87
C PRO A 762 21.96 -17.34 -32.10
N PRO A 763 20.65 -17.17 -32.34
CA PRO A 763 19.72 -18.29 -32.57
C PRO A 763 20.00 -19.05 -33.88
N GLU A 764 20.80 -18.49 -34.79
CA GLU A 764 21.22 -19.14 -36.05
C GLU A 764 22.23 -20.27 -35.80
N VAL A 765 22.84 -20.34 -34.62
CA VAL A 765 23.79 -21.40 -34.24
C VAL A 765 23.02 -22.64 -33.77
N ASP A 766 23.18 -23.74 -34.49
CA ASP A 766 22.56 -25.02 -34.13
C ASP A 766 23.06 -25.55 -32.78
N SER A 767 22.22 -26.34 -32.09
CA SER A 767 22.56 -26.89 -30.78
C SER A 767 23.76 -27.84 -30.83
N LYS A 768 24.02 -28.51 -31.97
CA LYS A 768 25.20 -29.37 -32.13
C LYS A 768 26.47 -28.52 -32.22
N ALA A 769 26.47 -27.49 -33.05
CA ALA A 769 27.57 -26.54 -33.19
C ALA A 769 27.86 -25.81 -31.87
N ARG A 770 26.82 -25.45 -31.11
CA ARG A 770 26.96 -24.86 -29.77
C ARG A 770 27.69 -25.80 -28.79
N ASN A 771 27.35 -27.08 -28.77
CA ASN A 771 27.98 -28.04 -27.86
C ASN A 771 29.43 -28.33 -28.25
N GLU A 772 29.72 -28.41 -29.55
CA GLU A 772 31.09 -28.53 -30.07
C GLU A 772 31.92 -27.30 -29.69
N PHE A 773 31.36 -26.10 -29.79
CA PHE A 773 32.01 -24.86 -29.38
C PHE A 773 32.24 -24.78 -27.85
N VAL A 774 31.29 -25.23 -27.02
CA VAL A 774 31.48 -25.32 -25.57
C VAL A 774 32.65 -26.25 -25.22
N LYS A 775 32.78 -27.38 -25.91
CA LYS A 775 33.89 -28.31 -25.73
C LYS A 775 35.23 -27.67 -26.10
N GLU A 776 35.28 -27.01 -27.26
CA GLU A 776 36.47 -26.27 -27.72
C GLU A 776 36.92 -25.20 -26.70
N VAL A 777 35.97 -24.43 -26.15
CA VAL A 777 36.27 -23.41 -25.13
C VAL A 777 36.83 -24.02 -23.85
N LEU A 778 36.31 -25.17 -23.41
CA LEU A 778 36.84 -25.89 -22.25
C LEU A 778 38.24 -26.45 -22.51
N GLU A 779 38.57 -26.83 -23.74
CA GLU A 779 39.91 -27.28 -24.13
C GLU A 779 40.91 -26.10 -24.17
N ILE A 780 40.54 -24.96 -24.77
CA ILE A 780 41.39 -23.75 -24.85
C ILE A 780 41.79 -23.24 -23.46
N ILE A 781 40.86 -23.32 -22.50
CA ILE A 781 41.07 -22.85 -21.12
C ILE A 781 41.57 -23.98 -20.20
N GLU A 782 41.86 -25.17 -20.74
CA GLU A 782 42.40 -26.33 -20.02
C GLU A 782 41.50 -26.80 -18.83
N LEU A 783 40.17 -26.79 -19.00
CA LEU A 783 39.17 -27.19 -17.99
C LEU A 783 38.45 -28.51 -18.29
N ASP A 784 38.79 -29.22 -19.37
CA ASP A 784 38.08 -30.46 -19.78
C ASP A 784 38.07 -31.53 -18.68
N GLU A 785 39.19 -31.71 -17.95
CA GLU A 785 39.30 -32.71 -16.88
C GLU A 785 38.34 -32.48 -15.70
N ILE A 786 37.93 -31.23 -15.46
CA ILE A 786 37.07 -30.82 -14.35
C ILE A 786 35.68 -30.36 -14.79
N ARG A 787 35.29 -30.64 -16.04
CA ARG A 787 34.03 -30.16 -16.63
C ARG A 787 32.78 -30.58 -15.84
N ASP A 788 32.83 -31.72 -15.16
CA ASP A 788 31.72 -32.28 -14.38
C ASP A 788 31.78 -31.93 -12.88
N PHE A 789 32.77 -31.13 -12.45
CA PHE A 789 32.91 -30.72 -11.05
C PHE A 789 31.97 -29.56 -10.73
N LEU A 790 31.43 -29.54 -9.50
CA LEU A 790 30.61 -28.44 -9.00
C LEU A 790 31.47 -27.20 -8.75
N VAL A 791 30.93 -26.04 -9.14
CA VAL A 791 31.62 -24.76 -8.99
C VAL A 791 31.87 -24.42 -7.51
N GLY A 792 30.89 -24.64 -6.64
CA GLY A 792 30.99 -24.44 -5.19
C GLY A 792 31.13 -22.97 -4.75
N ILE A 793 31.15 -22.77 -3.44
CA ILE A 793 31.17 -21.45 -2.79
C ILE A 793 32.64 -21.00 -2.60
N PRO A 794 33.01 -19.78 -3.02
CA PRO A 794 34.37 -19.26 -2.85
C PRO A 794 34.89 -19.36 -1.39
N GLY A 795 36.07 -19.96 -1.22
CA GLY A 795 36.74 -20.13 0.08
C GLY A 795 36.17 -21.24 0.98
N VAL A 796 35.22 -22.04 0.48
CA VAL A 796 34.49 -23.04 1.27
C VAL A 796 34.57 -24.42 0.63
N ASN A 797 34.19 -24.55 -0.65
CA ASN A 797 34.16 -25.82 -1.38
C ASN A 797 34.12 -25.60 -2.90
N GLY A 798 34.35 -26.67 -3.67
CA GLY A 798 34.31 -26.65 -5.14
C GLY A 798 35.66 -26.33 -5.77
N LEU A 799 35.65 -25.49 -6.80
CA LEU A 799 36.84 -25.15 -7.60
C LEU A 799 37.84 -24.32 -6.80
N SER A 800 39.13 -24.54 -7.09
CA SER A 800 40.22 -23.68 -6.62
C SER A 800 40.05 -22.25 -7.15
N THR A 801 40.73 -21.27 -6.54
CA THR A 801 40.70 -19.87 -7.01
C THR A 801 41.17 -19.75 -8.46
N GLU A 802 42.22 -20.48 -8.81
CA GLU A 802 42.79 -20.60 -10.16
C GLU A 802 41.78 -21.17 -11.18
N GLN A 803 41.18 -22.33 -10.89
CA GLN A 803 40.19 -22.98 -11.75
C GLN A 803 38.93 -22.12 -11.92
N ARG A 804 38.54 -21.41 -10.86
CA ARG A 804 37.38 -20.51 -10.88
C ARG A 804 37.63 -19.29 -11.76
N LYS A 805 38.85 -18.72 -11.73
CA LYS A 805 39.25 -17.62 -12.60
C LYS A 805 39.21 -18.03 -14.07
N ARG A 806 39.72 -19.22 -14.37
CA ARG A 806 39.60 -19.85 -15.70
C ARG A 806 38.15 -20.08 -16.12
N LEU A 807 37.28 -20.53 -15.22
CA LEU A 807 35.84 -20.67 -15.50
C LEU A 807 35.19 -19.31 -15.85
N THR A 808 35.55 -18.22 -15.15
CA THR A 808 35.08 -16.87 -15.49
C THR A 808 35.48 -16.49 -16.91
N ILE A 809 36.72 -16.77 -17.30
CA ILE A 809 37.20 -16.53 -18.67
C ILE A 809 36.40 -17.39 -19.67
N ALA A 810 36.17 -18.67 -19.38
CA ALA A 810 35.41 -19.57 -20.26
C ALA A 810 33.94 -19.13 -20.46
N VAL A 811 33.28 -18.68 -19.38
CA VAL A 811 31.89 -18.18 -19.42
C VAL A 811 31.74 -16.93 -20.28
N GLU A 812 32.76 -16.08 -20.30
CA GLU A 812 32.80 -14.90 -21.16
C GLU A 812 33.22 -15.25 -22.60
N LEU A 813 34.19 -16.15 -22.78
CA LEU A 813 34.71 -16.58 -24.10
C LEU A 813 33.67 -17.33 -24.95
N VAL A 814 32.76 -18.08 -24.33
CA VAL A 814 31.70 -18.83 -25.04
C VAL A 814 30.65 -17.95 -25.72
N SER A 815 30.68 -16.64 -25.48
CA SER A 815 29.90 -15.68 -26.28
C SER A 815 30.52 -15.39 -27.65
N ASN A 816 31.66 -16.02 -27.96
CA ASN A 816 32.51 -15.74 -29.11
C ASN A 816 32.85 -14.24 -29.28
N PRO A 817 33.33 -13.55 -28.21
CA PRO A 817 33.58 -12.11 -28.27
C PRO A 817 34.82 -11.80 -29.09
N SER A 818 34.82 -10.63 -29.74
CA SER A 818 35.98 -10.11 -30.48
C SER A 818 36.93 -9.32 -29.57
N ILE A 819 36.39 -8.73 -28.50
CA ILE A 819 37.11 -7.90 -27.52
C ILE A 819 36.88 -8.49 -26.13
N ILE A 820 37.94 -8.67 -25.35
CA ILE A 820 37.85 -9.19 -23.98
C ILE A 820 38.58 -8.24 -23.02
N PHE A 821 37.87 -7.78 -22.00
CA PHE A 821 38.41 -6.99 -20.90
C PHE A 821 38.55 -7.88 -19.66
N MET A 822 39.70 -7.83 -18.99
CA MET A 822 39.96 -8.60 -17.77
C MET A 822 40.45 -7.69 -16.65
N ASP A 823 39.66 -7.54 -15.59
CA ASP A 823 40.07 -6.76 -14.43
C ASP A 823 40.84 -7.64 -13.42
N GLU A 824 42.13 -7.38 -13.27
CA GLU A 824 43.08 -8.06 -12.38
C GLU A 824 42.97 -9.60 -12.42
N PRO A 825 43.32 -10.25 -13.55
CA PRO A 825 43.19 -11.70 -13.71
C PRO A 825 44.09 -12.50 -12.76
N THR A 826 45.16 -11.91 -12.23
CA THR A 826 46.12 -12.56 -11.33
C THR A 826 45.87 -12.28 -9.84
N SER A 827 44.82 -11.54 -9.49
CA SER A 827 44.53 -11.17 -8.10
C SER A 827 44.14 -12.39 -7.25
N GLY A 828 44.71 -12.50 -6.04
CA GLY A 828 44.41 -13.60 -5.11
C GLY A 828 44.98 -14.97 -5.51
N LEU A 829 45.91 -15.02 -6.47
CA LEU A 829 46.61 -16.23 -6.93
C LEU A 829 48.08 -16.22 -6.47
N ASP A 830 48.65 -17.40 -6.27
CA ASP A 830 50.10 -17.56 -6.13
C ASP A 830 50.80 -17.45 -7.50
N ALA A 831 52.13 -17.28 -7.51
CA ALA A 831 52.87 -17.02 -8.75
C ALA A 831 52.69 -18.13 -9.80
N ARG A 832 52.58 -19.40 -9.37
CA ARG A 832 52.36 -20.54 -10.27
C ARG A 832 50.94 -20.55 -10.85
N ALA A 833 49.91 -20.38 -10.03
CA ALA A 833 48.53 -20.30 -10.53
C ALA A 833 48.32 -19.09 -11.46
N ALA A 834 48.92 -17.94 -11.11
CA ALA A 834 48.87 -16.75 -11.95
C ALA A 834 49.50 -17.00 -13.34
N ALA A 835 50.63 -17.71 -13.40
CA ALA A 835 51.25 -18.09 -14.67
C ALA A 835 50.36 -19.03 -15.52
N ILE A 836 49.67 -19.99 -14.90
CA ILE A 836 48.74 -20.90 -15.60
C ILE A 836 47.56 -20.12 -16.20
N VAL A 837 46.95 -19.21 -15.43
CA VAL A 837 45.86 -18.35 -15.91
C VAL A 837 46.34 -17.46 -17.04
N MET A 838 47.51 -16.81 -16.90
CA MET A 838 48.05 -15.91 -17.92
C MET A 838 48.44 -16.62 -19.21
N ARG A 839 48.92 -17.86 -19.13
CA ARG A 839 49.12 -18.72 -20.31
C ARG A 839 47.80 -18.99 -21.05
N ALA A 840 46.72 -19.28 -20.32
CA ALA A 840 45.40 -19.45 -20.93
C ALA A 840 44.90 -18.15 -21.57
N VAL A 841 45.13 -16.99 -20.93
CA VAL A 841 44.82 -15.66 -21.50
C VAL A 841 45.63 -15.40 -22.78
N LYS A 842 46.91 -15.77 -22.81
CA LYS A 842 47.75 -15.66 -24.01
C LYS A 842 47.22 -16.54 -25.15
N ASN A 843 46.87 -17.80 -24.86
CA ASN A 843 46.23 -18.68 -25.85
C ASN A 843 44.94 -18.06 -26.43
N VAL A 844 44.14 -17.35 -25.62
CA VAL A 844 42.96 -16.64 -26.08
C VAL A 844 43.33 -15.44 -26.97
N ALA A 845 44.37 -14.68 -26.65
CA ALA A 845 44.85 -13.58 -27.50
C ALA A 845 45.36 -14.11 -28.86
N ASP A 846 46.11 -15.21 -28.86
CA ASP A 846 46.70 -15.84 -30.05
C ASP A 846 45.64 -16.34 -31.05
N THR A 847 44.38 -16.53 -30.62
CA THR A 847 43.26 -16.79 -31.53
C THR A 847 42.87 -15.58 -32.41
N GLY A 848 43.50 -14.42 -32.22
CA GLY A 848 43.23 -13.18 -32.96
C GLY A 848 42.22 -12.25 -32.27
N ARG A 849 41.95 -12.43 -30.97
CA ARG A 849 41.05 -11.57 -30.18
C ARG A 849 41.81 -10.36 -29.64
N THR A 850 41.11 -9.26 -29.39
CA THR A 850 41.69 -8.10 -28.68
C THR A 850 41.52 -8.33 -27.19
N VAL A 851 42.62 -8.49 -26.44
CA VAL A 851 42.58 -8.79 -25.01
C VAL A 851 43.30 -7.69 -24.23
N VAL A 852 42.58 -7.09 -23.29
CA VAL A 852 43.08 -6.01 -22.43
C VAL A 852 42.93 -6.44 -20.97
N CYS A 853 43.99 -6.37 -20.19
CA CYS A 853 43.92 -6.69 -18.77
C CYS A 853 44.59 -5.66 -17.87
N THR A 854 44.03 -5.42 -16.69
CA THR A 854 44.67 -4.61 -15.64
C THR A 854 45.55 -5.48 -14.76
N ILE A 855 46.77 -5.04 -14.44
CA ILE A 855 47.67 -5.75 -13.52
C ILE A 855 48.37 -4.77 -12.57
N HIS A 856 48.41 -5.12 -11.28
CA HIS A 856 48.99 -4.26 -10.25
C HIS A 856 50.50 -4.48 -10.06
N GLN A 857 51.01 -5.72 -9.95
CA GLN A 857 52.44 -6.05 -9.77
C GLN A 857 52.72 -7.51 -10.22
N PRO A 858 53.10 -7.77 -11.48
CA PRO A 858 53.36 -9.11 -12.00
C PRO A 858 54.77 -9.61 -11.66
N SER A 859 54.98 -10.92 -11.72
CA SER A 859 56.31 -11.52 -11.83
C SER A 859 56.91 -11.24 -13.21
N ILE A 860 58.23 -11.43 -13.35
CA ILE A 860 58.95 -11.21 -14.62
C ILE A 860 58.31 -12.04 -15.76
N ASP A 861 58.09 -13.33 -15.54
CA ASP A 861 57.50 -14.22 -16.54
C ASP A 861 56.10 -13.79 -17.00
N ILE A 862 55.30 -13.20 -16.11
CA ILE A 862 53.96 -12.69 -16.45
C ILE A 862 54.07 -11.34 -17.16
N PHE A 863 54.99 -10.48 -16.73
CA PHE A 863 55.20 -9.18 -17.33
C PHE A 863 55.68 -9.29 -18.79
N GLU A 864 56.56 -10.25 -19.07
CA GLU A 864 57.09 -10.52 -20.40
C GLU A 864 56.10 -11.23 -21.33
N ALA A 865 54.99 -11.79 -20.80
CA ALA A 865 53.93 -12.36 -21.62
C ALA A 865 53.08 -11.29 -22.34
N PHE A 866 53.20 -10.01 -21.93
CA PHE A 866 52.48 -8.89 -22.53
C PHE A 866 53.17 -8.36 -23.78
N ASP A 867 52.37 -8.11 -24.82
CA ASP A 867 52.86 -7.55 -26.08
C ASP A 867 52.94 -6.01 -25.99
N GLU A 868 51.95 -5.38 -25.34
CA GLU A 868 51.84 -3.92 -25.20
C GLU A 868 51.53 -3.51 -23.75
N LEU A 869 52.06 -2.37 -23.33
CA LEU A 869 51.87 -1.78 -22.00
C LEU A 869 51.31 -0.36 -22.09
N MET A 870 50.24 -0.09 -21.37
CA MET A 870 49.74 1.24 -21.05
C MET A 870 49.91 1.50 -19.55
N LEU A 871 50.70 2.50 -19.18
CA LEU A 871 51.01 2.84 -17.80
C LEU A 871 50.35 4.16 -17.39
N MET A 872 49.62 4.14 -16.28
CA MET A 872 48.90 5.29 -15.72
C MET A 872 49.49 5.74 -14.38
N LYS A 873 49.54 7.06 -14.16
CA LYS A 873 49.89 7.65 -12.86
C LYS A 873 48.66 8.06 -12.05
N ARG A 874 48.86 8.33 -10.75
CA ARG A 874 47.80 8.87 -9.88
C ARG A 874 47.33 10.23 -10.43
N GLY A 875 46.03 10.39 -10.62
CA GLY A 875 45.46 11.53 -11.34
C GLY A 875 44.81 11.14 -12.67
N GLY A 876 44.96 9.91 -13.15
CA GLY A 876 44.24 9.44 -14.35
C GLY A 876 44.86 9.92 -15.66
N GLU A 877 46.19 10.04 -15.69
CA GLU A 877 46.98 10.45 -16.86
C GLU A 877 47.93 9.32 -17.30
N LEU A 878 48.22 9.26 -18.60
CA LEU A 878 49.18 8.30 -19.18
C LEU A 878 50.61 8.81 -19.08
N ILE A 879 51.52 7.91 -18.74
CA ILE A 879 52.97 8.17 -18.66
C ILE A 879 53.80 7.30 -19.62
N TYR A 880 53.21 6.22 -20.14
CA TYR A 880 53.78 5.37 -21.17
C TYR A 880 52.66 4.61 -21.91
N ALA A 881 52.75 4.50 -23.23
CA ALA A 881 51.90 3.60 -24.01
C ALA A 881 52.68 3.08 -25.23
N GLY A 882 53.09 1.82 -25.18
CA GLY A 882 53.95 1.23 -26.21
C GLY A 882 54.25 -0.25 -25.98
N PRO A 883 55.05 -0.88 -26.85
CA PRO A 883 55.42 -2.29 -26.70
C PRO A 883 56.27 -2.51 -25.43
N VAL A 884 56.17 -3.69 -24.83
CA VAL A 884 57.03 -4.07 -23.70
C VAL A 884 58.47 -4.33 -24.18
N GLY A 885 58.59 -4.99 -25.34
CA GLY A 885 59.87 -5.41 -25.91
C GLY A 885 60.40 -6.71 -25.30
N HIS A 886 61.29 -7.39 -26.02
CA HIS A 886 61.90 -8.64 -25.54
C HIS A 886 62.77 -8.34 -24.31
N HIS A 887 62.57 -9.08 -23.22
CA HIS A 887 63.14 -8.78 -21.89
C HIS A 887 62.88 -7.34 -21.40
N SER A 888 61.70 -6.78 -21.70
CA SER A 888 61.28 -5.43 -21.26
C SER A 888 62.18 -4.27 -21.72
N CYS A 889 62.95 -4.45 -22.79
CA CYS A 889 64.01 -3.52 -23.19
C CYS A 889 63.51 -2.11 -23.57
N GLU A 890 62.36 -2.00 -24.23
CA GLU A 890 61.82 -0.72 -24.71
C GLU A 890 61.31 0.14 -23.55
N VAL A 891 60.63 -0.47 -22.58
CA VAL A 891 60.15 0.20 -21.37
C VAL A 891 61.33 0.70 -20.52
N ILE A 892 62.34 -0.15 -20.31
CA ILE A 892 63.53 0.20 -19.53
C ILE A 892 64.27 1.37 -20.20
N LYS A 893 64.47 1.30 -21.52
CA LYS A 893 65.15 2.33 -22.29
C LYS A 893 64.44 3.68 -22.23
N TYR A 894 63.11 3.69 -22.28
CA TYR A 894 62.31 4.91 -22.17
C TYR A 894 62.51 5.61 -20.82
N PHE A 895 62.33 4.89 -19.70
CA PHE A 895 62.45 5.51 -18.37
C PHE A 895 63.91 5.85 -18.00
N GLN A 896 64.91 5.11 -18.49
CA GLN A 896 66.33 5.45 -18.29
C GLN A 896 66.80 6.67 -19.10
N ALA A 897 66.09 7.04 -20.16
CA ALA A 897 66.39 8.24 -20.93
C ALA A 897 66.00 9.54 -20.19
N ILE A 898 65.18 9.44 -19.14
CA ILE A 898 64.74 10.59 -18.35
C ILE A 898 65.84 10.98 -17.34
N PRO A 899 66.30 12.25 -17.32
CA PRO A 899 67.35 12.70 -16.40
C PRO A 899 66.96 12.48 -14.93
N GLY A 900 67.87 11.88 -14.15
CA GLY A 900 67.69 11.66 -12.71
C GLY A 900 67.05 10.33 -12.30
N VAL A 901 66.51 9.54 -13.24
CA VAL A 901 65.97 8.20 -12.94
C VAL A 901 67.11 7.19 -12.70
N ALA A 902 67.04 6.44 -11.60
CA ALA A 902 68.04 5.42 -11.26
C ALA A 902 67.98 4.23 -12.23
N ARG A 903 69.15 3.79 -12.73
CA ARG A 903 69.26 2.59 -13.59
C ARG A 903 68.80 1.33 -12.85
N ILE A 904 68.17 0.40 -13.59
CA ILE A 904 67.72 -0.88 -13.04
C ILE A 904 68.92 -1.73 -12.60
N LYS A 905 68.80 -2.41 -11.46
CA LYS A 905 69.82 -3.35 -10.94
C LYS A 905 69.70 -4.70 -11.66
N GLU A 906 70.80 -5.44 -11.78
CA GLU A 906 70.76 -6.81 -12.31
C GLU A 906 69.84 -7.70 -11.46
N ASN A 907 69.06 -8.58 -12.11
CA ASN A 907 68.06 -9.48 -11.50
C ASN A 907 66.91 -8.79 -10.75
N TYR A 908 66.68 -7.49 -10.98
CA TYR A 908 65.53 -6.79 -10.41
C TYR A 908 64.34 -6.83 -11.37
N ASN A 909 63.13 -6.99 -10.82
CA ASN A 909 61.91 -7.08 -11.64
C ASN A 909 61.61 -5.73 -12.33
N PRO A 910 61.58 -5.68 -13.68
CA PRO A 910 61.30 -4.45 -14.42
C PRO A 910 59.98 -3.78 -14.05
N SER A 911 58.92 -4.57 -13.79
CA SER A 911 57.61 -4.01 -13.45
C SER A 911 57.60 -3.34 -12.07
N THR A 912 58.33 -3.89 -11.11
CA THR A 912 58.47 -3.32 -9.76
C THR A 912 59.29 -2.04 -9.81
N TRP A 913 60.45 -2.08 -10.50
CA TRP A 913 61.30 -0.91 -10.67
C TRP A 913 60.55 0.24 -11.34
N MET A 914 59.82 -0.03 -12.42
CA MET A 914 59.03 0.96 -13.14
C MET A 914 57.98 1.63 -12.23
N LEU A 915 57.25 0.88 -11.41
CA LEU A 915 56.25 1.44 -10.49
C LEU A 915 56.87 2.25 -9.33
N GLU A 916 58.09 1.89 -8.90
CA GLU A 916 58.83 2.62 -7.87
C GLU A 916 59.37 3.96 -8.40
N VAL A 917 59.98 3.97 -9.59
CA VAL A 917 60.54 5.19 -10.19
C VAL A 917 59.45 6.17 -10.66
N THR A 918 58.25 5.68 -10.96
CA THR A 918 57.08 6.49 -11.36
C THR A 918 56.16 6.83 -10.17
N SER A 919 56.60 6.58 -8.94
CA SER A 919 55.85 6.92 -7.74
C SER A 919 55.80 8.45 -7.50
N THR A 920 54.71 8.94 -6.90
CA THR A 920 54.52 10.38 -6.61
C THR A 920 55.63 10.95 -5.72
N SER A 921 56.18 10.15 -4.80
CA SER A 921 57.33 10.53 -3.97
C SER A 921 58.59 10.78 -4.79
N MET A 922 58.83 9.95 -5.81
CA MET A 922 59.99 10.09 -6.70
C MET A 922 59.78 11.26 -7.68
N GLU A 923 58.56 11.46 -8.16
CA GLU A 923 58.14 12.57 -9.02
C GLU A 923 58.43 13.94 -8.35
N LEU A 924 58.09 14.07 -7.05
CA LEU A 924 58.40 15.25 -6.24
C LEU A 924 59.91 15.43 -5.98
N GLN A 925 60.65 14.35 -5.78
CA GLN A 925 62.11 14.41 -5.55
C GLN A 925 62.89 14.80 -6.81
N LEU A 926 62.44 14.33 -7.98
CA LEU A 926 63.04 14.65 -9.28
C LEU A 926 62.57 16.02 -9.82
N GLY A 927 61.43 16.53 -9.34
CA GLY A 927 60.86 17.79 -9.82
C GLY A 927 60.35 17.71 -11.27
N VAL A 928 59.99 16.52 -11.75
CA VAL A 928 59.56 16.26 -13.13
C VAL A 928 58.12 15.74 -13.12
N ASP A 929 57.28 16.16 -14.08
CA ASP A 929 55.97 15.55 -14.32
C ASP A 929 56.08 14.51 -15.45
N PHE A 930 55.92 13.23 -15.11
CA PHE A 930 56.03 12.13 -16.08
C PHE A 930 54.94 12.15 -17.16
N ALA A 931 53.75 12.69 -16.87
CA ALA A 931 52.66 12.79 -17.85
C ALA A 931 52.94 13.89 -18.87
N GLN A 932 53.53 15.00 -18.45
CA GLN A 932 53.99 16.05 -19.37
C GLN A 932 55.10 15.52 -20.29
N MET A 933 56.09 14.83 -19.73
CA MET A 933 57.18 14.21 -20.50
C MET A 933 56.67 13.22 -21.54
N TYR A 934 55.65 12.43 -21.21
CA TYR A 934 55.01 11.53 -22.17
C TYR A 934 54.34 12.28 -23.31
N ARG A 935 53.58 13.36 -23.05
CA ARG A 935 52.94 14.18 -24.10
C ARG A 935 53.94 14.80 -25.06
N GLU A 936 55.10 15.22 -24.56
CA GLU A 936 56.15 15.84 -25.38
C GLU A 936 56.99 14.81 -26.15
N SER A 937 56.95 13.54 -25.75
CA SER A 937 57.71 12.45 -26.36
C SER A 937 57.27 12.11 -27.79
N SER A 938 58.17 11.52 -28.58
CA SER A 938 57.84 10.99 -29.91
C SER A 938 56.81 9.85 -29.84
N MET A 939 56.82 9.07 -28.74
CA MET A 939 55.92 7.95 -28.53
C MET A 939 54.45 8.36 -28.48
N CYS A 940 54.13 9.47 -27.80
CA CYS A 940 52.76 10.00 -27.79
C CYS A 940 52.30 10.42 -29.20
N LYS A 941 53.17 11.10 -29.97
CA LYS A 941 52.86 11.53 -31.34
C LYS A 941 52.62 10.34 -32.28
N ASP A 942 53.44 9.29 -32.15
CA ASP A 942 53.30 8.06 -32.92
C ASP A 942 51.99 7.34 -32.56
N LYS A 943 51.63 7.29 -31.27
CA LYS A 943 50.36 6.71 -30.80
C LYS A 943 49.15 7.52 -31.27
N ASP A 944 49.21 8.84 -31.25
CA ASP A 944 48.13 9.70 -31.78
C ASP A 944 47.94 9.49 -33.29
N MET A 945 49.03 9.36 -34.05
CA MET A 945 48.96 9.04 -35.48
C MET A 945 48.36 7.65 -35.72
N LEU A 946 48.73 6.67 -34.90
CA LEU A 946 48.16 5.33 -34.92
C LEU A 946 46.65 5.36 -34.65
N VAL A 947 46.20 6.06 -33.61
CA VAL A 947 44.78 6.20 -33.26
C VAL A 947 44.00 6.87 -34.39
N LYS A 948 44.53 7.93 -34.99
CA LYS A 948 43.89 8.59 -36.16
C LYS A 948 43.74 7.65 -37.35
N ARG A 949 44.76 6.82 -37.63
CA ARG A 949 44.70 5.81 -38.70
C ARG A 949 43.66 4.73 -38.42
N LEU A 950 43.58 4.25 -37.18
CA LEU A 950 42.65 3.19 -36.76
C LEU A 950 41.21 3.67 -36.56
N SER A 951 41.02 4.99 -36.41
CA SER A 951 39.70 5.62 -36.28
C SER A 951 38.96 5.75 -37.62
N MET A 952 39.63 5.48 -38.75
CA MET A 952 39.01 5.42 -40.07
C MET A 952 38.55 3.99 -40.38
N PRO A 953 37.29 3.77 -40.80
CA PRO A 953 36.79 2.44 -41.12
C PRO A 953 37.51 1.88 -42.35
N VAL A 954 37.79 0.58 -42.33
CA VAL A 954 38.43 -0.11 -43.48
C VAL A 954 37.45 -0.15 -44.66
N PRO A 955 37.87 0.21 -45.89
CA PRO A 955 36.99 0.21 -47.06
C PRO A 955 36.34 -1.17 -47.29
N GLY A 956 35.01 -1.20 -47.38
CA GLY A 956 34.22 -2.43 -47.58
C GLY A 956 33.68 -3.10 -46.31
N THR A 957 33.96 -2.57 -45.12
CA THR A 957 33.35 -3.01 -43.85
C THR A 957 32.06 -2.24 -43.57
N SER A 958 31.07 -2.86 -42.90
CA SER A 958 29.81 -2.22 -42.49
C SER A 958 29.76 -1.97 -40.99
N ASP A 959 28.99 -0.96 -40.56
CA ASP A 959 28.77 -0.66 -39.14
C ASP A 959 28.10 -1.84 -38.40
N LEU A 960 28.48 -2.04 -37.14
CA LEU A 960 28.04 -3.15 -36.28
C LEU A 960 26.68 -2.83 -35.65
N HIS A 961 25.61 -2.89 -36.45
CA HIS A 961 24.25 -2.67 -35.97
C HIS A 961 23.53 -3.98 -35.63
N PHE A 962 23.05 -4.11 -34.38
CA PHE A 962 22.23 -5.24 -33.94
C PHE A 962 20.78 -4.80 -33.73
N PRO A 963 19.77 -5.55 -34.24
CA PRO A 963 18.36 -5.16 -34.15
C PRO A 963 17.79 -5.27 -32.73
N THR A 964 18.43 -6.04 -31.85
CA THR A 964 17.99 -6.29 -30.47
C THR A 964 19.16 -6.17 -29.51
N GLN A 965 18.88 -5.70 -28.30
CA GLN A 965 19.84 -5.66 -27.20
C GLN A 965 20.35 -7.07 -26.84
N PHE A 966 19.46 -8.07 -26.84
CA PHE A 966 19.79 -9.46 -26.50
C PHE A 966 19.88 -10.36 -27.75
N PRO A 967 20.79 -11.35 -27.78
CA PRO A 967 20.87 -12.34 -28.87
C PRO A 967 19.63 -13.24 -28.97
N GLN A 968 19.12 -13.75 -27.84
CA GLN A 968 18.00 -14.70 -27.79
C GLN A 968 16.64 -14.03 -27.54
N LYS A 969 15.56 -14.69 -27.97
CA LYS A 969 14.17 -14.27 -27.70
C LYS A 969 13.80 -14.53 -26.23
N PHE A 970 12.88 -13.74 -25.68
CA PHE A 970 12.42 -13.84 -24.28
C PHE A 970 12.02 -15.27 -23.85
N ARG A 971 11.33 -16.03 -24.72
CA ARG A 971 10.91 -17.41 -24.41
C ARG A 971 12.09 -18.35 -24.15
N GLU A 972 13.16 -18.22 -24.93
CA GLU A 972 14.35 -19.06 -24.77
C GLU A 972 15.17 -18.61 -23.55
N GLN A 973 15.22 -17.29 -23.29
CA GLN A 973 15.80 -16.77 -22.05
C GLN A 973 15.10 -17.34 -20.82
N PHE A 974 13.76 -17.33 -20.81
CA PHE A 974 12.97 -17.86 -19.72
C PHE A 974 13.21 -19.37 -19.50
N LYS A 975 13.25 -20.17 -20.58
CA LYS A 975 13.55 -21.61 -20.49
C LYS A 975 14.93 -21.88 -19.89
N ALA A 976 15.96 -21.17 -20.37
CA ALA A 976 17.32 -21.34 -19.87
C ALA A 976 17.43 -20.96 -18.38
N CYS A 977 16.83 -19.84 -17.98
CA CYS A 977 16.81 -19.41 -16.57
C CYS A 977 16.05 -20.40 -15.68
N LEU A 978 14.89 -20.90 -16.14
CA LEU A 978 14.10 -21.89 -15.41
C LEU A 978 14.87 -23.19 -15.23
N TRP A 979 15.54 -23.67 -16.29
CA TRP A 979 16.39 -24.87 -16.24
C TRP A 979 17.50 -24.74 -15.19
N LYS A 980 18.26 -23.63 -15.23
CA LYS A 980 19.33 -23.36 -14.26
C LYS A 980 18.80 -23.30 -12.82
N GLN A 981 17.67 -22.63 -12.62
CA GLN A 981 17.08 -22.46 -11.29
C GLN A 981 16.57 -23.80 -10.72
N CYS A 982 15.89 -24.61 -11.53
CA CYS A 982 15.43 -25.94 -11.13
C CYS A 982 16.59 -26.84 -10.70
N LEU A 983 17.69 -26.82 -11.45
CA LEU A 983 18.87 -27.61 -11.16
C LEU A 983 19.56 -27.17 -9.85
N SER A 984 19.69 -25.86 -9.64
CA SER A 984 20.28 -25.30 -8.43
C SER A 984 19.46 -25.60 -7.17
N TYR A 985 18.12 -25.56 -7.26
CA TYR A 985 17.25 -25.92 -6.13
C TYR A 985 17.31 -27.40 -5.80
N TRP A 986 17.32 -28.28 -6.81
CA TRP A 986 17.38 -29.71 -6.61
C TRP A 986 18.71 -30.15 -5.96
N ARG A 987 19.82 -29.54 -6.36
CA ARG A 987 21.18 -29.88 -5.88
C ARG A 987 21.59 -29.19 -4.58
N THR A 988 20.69 -28.52 -3.85
CA THR A 988 20.97 -27.94 -2.53
C THR A 988 20.24 -28.72 -1.42
N PRO A 989 20.77 -29.87 -0.95
CA PRO A 989 20.13 -30.64 0.11
C PRO A 989 19.98 -29.83 1.40
N SER A 990 20.93 -28.96 1.78
CA SER A 990 20.87 -28.17 3.03
C SER A 990 19.67 -27.21 3.09
N TYR A 991 19.31 -26.59 1.97
CA TYR A 991 18.08 -25.79 1.85
C TYR A 991 16.82 -26.66 1.95
N ASN A 992 16.87 -27.89 1.43
CA ASN A 992 15.78 -28.86 1.49
C ASN A 992 15.73 -29.66 2.82
N LEU A 993 16.84 -29.79 3.55
CA LEU A 993 17.01 -30.52 4.82
C LEU A 993 16.66 -29.66 6.03
N GLY A 994 16.77 -28.32 5.93
CA GLY A 994 16.16 -27.41 6.92
C GLY A 994 14.63 -27.55 7.00
N ARG A 995 14.02 -28.28 6.06
CA ARG A 995 12.61 -28.67 6.04
C ARG A 995 12.31 -29.96 6.84
N ASN A 996 13.34 -30.73 7.20
CA ASN A 996 13.26 -32.02 7.89
C ASN A 996 13.69 -31.98 9.36
N ASP A 997 13.93 -30.79 9.93
CA ASP A 997 14.25 -30.62 11.35
C ASP A 997 12.99 -30.30 12.17
N GLN A 998 12.97 -30.61 13.47
CA GLN A 998 11.86 -30.33 14.39
C GLN A 998 11.38 -28.87 14.25
N GLN A 999 12.33 -27.94 14.15
CA GLN A 999 12.05 -26.50 14.04
C GLN A 999 11.39 -26.11 12.71
N GLY A 1000 11.70 -26.81 11.62
CA GLY A 1000 11.05 -26.63 10.32
C GLY A 1000 9.59 -27.09 10.34
N LEU A 1001 9.31 -28.24 10.98
CA LEU A 1001 7.95 -28.73 11.16
C LEU A 1001 7.11 -27.78 12.03
N PHE A 1002 7.64 -27.32 13.17
CA PHE A 1002 6.96 -26.31 14.01
C PHE A 1002 6.67 -25.01 13.26
N THR A 1003 7.58 -24.56 12.40
CA THR A 1003 7.40 -23.35 11.59
C THR A 1003 6.28 -23.53 10.56
N ILE A 1004 6.24 -24.68 9.86
CA ILE A 1004 5.19 -24.98 8.87
C ILE A 1004 3.82 -25.11 9.56
N LEU A 1005 3.74 -25.90 10.64
CA LEU A 1005 2.51 -26.07 11.41
C LEU A 1005 2.04 -24.74 12.01
N GLY A 1006 2.95 -23.92 12.51
CA GLY A 1006 2.66 -22.59 13.07
C GLY A 1006 2.17 -21.59 12.03
N CYS A 1007 2.77 -21.57 10.84
CA CYS A 1007 2.30 -20.72 9.73
C CYS A 1007 0.90 -21.15 9.26
N MET A 1008 0.64 -22.46 9.18
CA MET A 1008 -0.67 -23.00 8.82
C MET A 1008 -1.74 -22.62 9.85
N TYR A 1009 -1.46 -22.87 11.13
CA TYR A 1009 -2.36 -22.50 12.22
C TYR A 1009 -2.63 -20.99 12.25
N GLY A 1010 -1.58 -20.17 12.16
CA GLY A 1010 -1.69 -18.71 12.14
C GLY A 1010 -2.56 -18.22 10.98
N PHE A 1011 -2.37 -18.78 9.79
CA PHE A 1011 -3.17 -18.43 8.61
C PHE A 1011 -4.65 -18.82 8.75
N ILE A 1012 -4.96 -20.03 9.22
CA ILE A 1012 -6.35 -20.48 9.34
C ILE A 1012 -7.12 -19.62 10.35
N LEU A 1013 -6.53 -19.40 11.54
CA LEU A 1013 -7.11 -18.54 12.56
C LEU A 1013 -7.33 -17.12 12.01
N PHE A 1014 -6.33 -16.60 11.31
CA PHE A 1014 -6.36 -15.27 10.75
C PHE A 1014 -7.44 -15.08 9.68
N SER A 1015 -7.45 -15.96 8.68
CA SER A 1015 -8.44 -15.93 7.60
C SER A 1015 -9.86 -16.10 8.16
N GLY A 1016 -10.03 -16.96 9.17
CA GLY A 1016 -11.30 -17.12 9.87
C GLY A 1016 -11.79 -15.84 10.55
N VAL A 1017 -10.95 -15.22 11.38
CA VAL A 1017 -11.28 -13.97 12.09
C VAL A 1017 -11.61 -12.85 11.10
N ASN A 1018 -10.88 -12.73 10.00
CA ASN A 1018 -11.14 -11.70 8.99
C ASN A 1018 -12.51 -11.88 8.31
N ASN A 1019 -12.85 -13.09 7.90
CA ASN A 1019 -14.16 -13.37 7.32
C ASN A 1019 -15.29 -13.05 8.31
N CYS A 1020 -15.12 -13.45 9.57
CA CYS A 1020 -16.08 -13.16 10.63
C CYS A 1020 -16.25 -11.65 10.89
N GLN A 1021 -15.16 -10.86 10.90
CA GLN A 1021 -15.25 -9.39 11.07
C GLN A 1021 -15.85 -8.67 9.87
N SER A 1022 -15.63 -9.18 8.65
CA SER A 1022 -16.14 -8.55 7.42
C SER A 1022 -17.66 -8.67 7.25
N VAL A 1023 -18.26 -9.77 7.73
CA VAL A 1023 -19.70 -10.05 7.55
C VAL A 1023 -20.57 -9.33 8.59
N MET A 1024 -20.05 -9.05 9.79
CA MET A 1024 -20.79 -8.38 10.86
C MET A 1024 -21.46 -7.05 10.46
N PRO A 1025 -20.76 -6.07 9.84
CA PRO A 1025 -21.37 -4.80 9.44
C PRO A 1025 -22.50 -5.00 8.43
N PHE A 1026 -22.30 -5.90 7.46
CA PHE A 1026 -23.29 -6.18 6.43
C PHE A 1026 -24.59 -6.73 7.03
N VAL A 1027 -24.47 -7.74 7.89
CA VAL A 1027 -25.63 -8.35 8.57
C VAL A 1027 -26.31 -7.36 9.51
N SER A 1028 -25.55 -6.47 10.17
CA SER A 1028 -26.09 -5.49 11.10
C SER A 1028 -26.99 -4.46 10.41
N VAL A 1029 -26.58 -3.99 9.23
CA VAL A 1029 -27.38 -3.07 8.39
C VAL A 1029 -28.63 -3.77 7.87
N GLU A 1030 -28.48 -4.95 7.26
CA GLU A 1030 -29.59 -5.74 6.71
C GLU A 1030 -30.63 -6.11 7.77
N ARG A 1031 -30.20 -6.42 9.01
CA ARG A 1031 -31.13 -6.74 10.10
C ARG A 1031 -32.18 -5.64 10.34
N SER A 1032 -31.81 -4.37 10.20
CA SER A 1032 -32.76 -3.26 10.36
C SER A 1032 -33.85 -3.28 9.29
N VAL A 1033 -33.48 -3.64 8.06
CA VAL A 1033 -34.38 -3.81 6.91
C VAL A 1033 -35.27 -5.03 7.12
N VAL A 1034 -34.70 -6.15 7.57
CA VAL A 1034 -35.44 -7.40 7.86
C VAL A 1034 -36.51 -7.18 8.91
N TYR A 1035 -36.22 -6.45 9.99
CA TYR A 1035 -37.24 -6.15 10.99
C TYR A 1035 -38.41 -5.38 10.38
N ARG A 1036 -38.13 -4.35 9.57
CA ARG A 1036 -39.18 -3.60 8.85
C ARG A 1036 -40.01 -4.49 7.93
N GLU A 1037 -39.39 -5.34 7.13
CA GLU A 1037 -40.05 -6.21 6.15
C GLU A 1037 -40.83 -7.35 6.82
N ARG A 1038 -40.31 -7.86 7.95
CA ARG A 1038 -40.99 -8.81 8.81
C ARG A 1038 -42.24 -8.19 9.44
N PHE A 1039 -42.16 -6.96 9.94
CA PHE A 1039 -43.34 -6.24 10.47
C PHE A 1039 -44.38 -5.94 9.38
N ALA A 1040 -43.94 -5.76 8.13
CA ALA A 1040 -44.83 -5.65 6.97
C ALA A 1040 -45.39 -7.00 6.49
N GLY A 1041 -44.97 -8.13 7.06
CA GLY A 1041 -45.45 -9.46 6.71
C GLY A 1041 -44.98 -9.97 5.34
N MET A 1042 -43.88 -9.43 4.79
CA MET A 1042 -43.45 -9.75 3.42
C MET A 1042 -42.89 -11.17 3.28
N TYR A 1043 -42.20 -11.70 4.30
CA TYR A 1043 -41.62 -13.05 4.31
C TYR A 1043 -41.33 -13.54 5.75
N SER A 1044 -41.07 -14.85 5.87
CA SER A 1044 -40.67 -15.48 7.13
C SER A 1044 -39.19 -15.22 7.46
N PRO A 1045 -38.81 -14.97 8.74
CA PRO A 1045 -37.41 -14.82 9.15
C PRO A 1045 -36.51 -15.98 8.73
N TRP A 1046 -37.04 -17.21 8.74
CA TRP A 1046 -36.30 -18.39 8.31
C TRP A 1046 -35.95 -18.37 6.82
N ALA A 1047 -36.86 -17.86 5.98
CA ALA A 1047 -36.60 -17.74 4.55
C ALA A 1047 -35.45 -16.76 4.27
N TYR A 1048 -35.43 -15.63 4.98
CA TYR A 1048 -34.33 -14.68 4.93
C TYR A 1048 -33.01 -15.32 5.40
N SER A 1049 -33.02 -15.97 6.58
CA SER A 1049 -31.80 -16.54 7.15
C SER A 1049 -31.20 -17.63 6.26
N PHE A 1050 -32.00 -18.53 5.70
CA PHE A 1050 -31.50 -19.56 4.78
C PHE A 1050 -31.00 -18.96 3.46
N ALA A 1051 -31.67 -17.93 2.92
CA ALA A 1051 -31.21 -17.25 1.72
C ALA A 1051 -29.85 -16.58 1.95
N GLN A 1052 -29.69 -15.88 3.08
CA GLN A 1052 -28.42 -15.23 3.42
C GLN A 1052 -27.29 -16.24 3.61
N VAL A 1053 -27.53 -17.32 4.37
CA VAL A 1053 -26.56 -18.41 4.58
C VAL A 1053 -26.15 -19.06 3.25
N ALA A 1054 -27.12 -19.34 2.36
CA ALA A 1054 -26.85 -19.97 1.08
C ALA A 1054 -26.05 -19.08 0.13
N MET A 1055 -26.27 -17.76 0.17
CA MET A 1055 -25.57 -16.80 -0.68
C MET A 1055 -24.07 -16.66 -0.34
N GLU A 1056 -23.65 -16.95 0.88
CA GLU A 1056 -22.23 -16.90 1.26
C GLU A 1056 -21.41 -18.08 0.70
N ILE A 1057 -22.03 -19.24 0.46
CA ILE A 1057 -21.32 -20.47 0.07
C ILE A 1057 -20.51 -20.28 -1.22
N PRO A 1058 -21.06 -19.69 -2.32
CA PRO A 1058 -20.29 -19.45 -3.53
C PRO A 1058 -19.11 -18.49 -3.33
N TYR A 1059 -19.26 -17.44 -2.52
CA TYR A 1059 -18.19 -16.46 -2.28
C TYR A 1059 -17.03 -17.09 -1.50
N VAL A 1060 -17.34 -17.83 -0.44
CA VAL A 1060 -16.33 -18.55 0.35
C VAL A 1060 -15.65 -19.62 -0.51
N LEU A 1061 -16.39 -20.32 -1.37
CA LEU A 1061 -15.80 -21.31 -2.28
C LEU A 1061 -14.79 -20.68 -3.25
N VAL A 1062 -15.14 -19.55 -3.87
CA VAL A 1062 -14.22 -18.82 -4.76
C VAL A 1062 -12.98 -18.35 -3.99
N GLN A 1063 -13.16 -17.83 -2.77
CA GLN A 1063 -12.05 -17.42 -1.91
C GLN A 1063 -11.09 -18.57 -1.60
N VAL A 1064 -11.62 -19.76 -1.26
CA VAL A 1064 -10.82 -20.96 -0.99
C VAL A 1064 -10.06 -21.41 -2.25
N VAL A 1065 -10.73 -21.45 -3.40
CA VAL A 1065 -10.09 -21.86 -4.67
C VAL A 1065 -8.95 -20.92 -5.05
N LEU A 1066 -9.17 -19.60 -4.98
CA LEU A 1066 -8.13 -18.61 -5.27
C LEU A 1066 -6.95 -18.72 -4.31
N PHE A 1067 -7.22 -18.87 -3.02
CA PHE A 1067 -6.17 -19.07 -2.03
C PHE A 1067 -5.36 -20.35 -2.31
N MET A 1068 -6.05 -21.45 -2.62
CA MET A 1068 -5.44 -22.75 -2.89
C MET A 1068 -4.50 -22.73 -4.09
N LEU A 1069 -4.90 -22.07 -5.18
CA LEU A 1069 -4.10 -21.99 -6.40
C LEU A 1069 -2.75 -21.28 -6.16
N ILE A 1070 -2.68 -20.40 -5.16
CA ILE A 1070 -1.47 -19.62 -4.85
C ILE A 1070 -0.69 -20.30 -3.73
N ALA A 1071 -1.32 -20.58 -2.58
CA ALA A 1071 -0.63 -21.00 -1.37
C ALA A 1071 -0.19 -22.46 -1.41
N TYR A 1072 -0.97 -23.36 -2.02
CA TYR A 1072 -0.66 -24.79 -2.05
C TYR A 1072 0.66 -25.09 -2.80
N PRO A 1073 0.89 -24.52 -4.01
CA PRO A 1073 2.19 -24.61 -4.68
C PRO A 1073 3.32 -23.91 -3.92
N MET A 1074 3.07 -22.71 -3.38
CA MET A 1074 4.11 -21.89 -2.74
C MET A 1074 4.67 -22.53 -1.46
N ILE A 1075 3.81 -23.15 -0.66
CA ILE A 1075 4.25 -23.87 0.55
C ILE A 1075 4.90 -25.21 0.18
N GLY A 1076 4.63 -25.71 -1.04
CA GLY A 1076 5.19 -26.94 -1.59
C GLY A 1076 4.64 -28.20 -0.92
N TYR A 1077 3.31 -28.26 -0.72
CA TYR A 1077 2.62 -29.47 -0.27
C TYR A 1077 2.67 -30.57 -1.34
N GLU A 1078 2.42 -31.81 -0.93
CA GLU A 1078 2.42 -32.93 -1.86
C GLU A 1078 1.22 -32.88 -2.80
N TRP A 1079 1.48 -33.03 -4.09
CA TRP A 1079 0.49 -32.95 -5.17
C TRP A 1079 -0.32 -34.24 -5.33
N THR A 1080 -0.93 -34.71 -4.24
CA THR A 1080 -1.88 -35.84 -4.29
C THR A 1080 -3.31 -35.31 -4.37
N VAL A 1081 -4.10 -35.83 -5.31
CA VAL A 1081 -5.50 -35.41 -5.53
C VAL A 1081 -6.32 -35.48 -4.24
N ALA A 1082 -6.17 -36.56 -3.45
CA ALA A 1082 -6.85 -36.70 -2.18
C ALA A 1082 -6.48 -35.62 -1.15
N LYS A 1083 -5.17 -35.34 -0.96
CA LYS A 1083 -4.68 -34.34 -0.02
C LYS A 1083 -5.12 -32.92 -0.41
N PHE A 1084 -5.17 -32.64 -1.72
CA PHE A 1084 -5.66 -31.38 -2.26
C PHE A 1084 -7.14 -31.15 -1.93
N PHE A 1085 -8.00 -32.14 -2.18
CA PHE A 1085 -9.44 -32.02 -1.88
C PHE A 1085 -9.73 -32.00 -0.39
N TRP A 1086 -8.97 -32.75 0.43
CA TRP A 1086 -9.08 -32.66 1.89
C TRP A 1086 -8.74 -31.27 2.41
N PHE A 1087 -7.66 -30.66 1.91
CA PHE A 1087 -7.31 -29.29 2.26
C PHE A 1087 -8.43 -28.32 1.86
N MET A 1088 -8.94 -28.43 0.62
CA MET A 1088 -10.03 -27.58 0.14
C MET A 1088 -11.29 -27.72 0.99
N TYR A 1089 -11.67 -28.96 1.32
CA TYR A 1089 -12.83 -29.26 2.16
C TYR A 1089 -12.69 -28.66 3.55
N THR A 1090 -11.56 -28.89 4.23
CA THR A 1090 -11.33 -28.36 5.58
C THR A 1090 -11.32 -26.84 5.56
N MET A 1091 -10.63 -26.21 4.61
CA MET A 1091 -10.60 -24.75 4.49
C MET A 1091 -11.99 -24.15 4.23
N LEU A 1092 -12.79 -24.78 3.36
CA LEU A 1092 -14.17 -24.37 3.06
C LEU A 1092 -15.06 -24.44 4.30
N CYS A 1093 -15.08 -25.58 5.00
CA CYS A 1093 -15.86 -25.74 6.23
C CYS A 1093 -15.42 -24.76 7.32
N THR A 1094 -14.10 -24.53 7.44
CA THR A 1094 -13.56 -23.60 8.43
C THR A 1094 -14.01 -22.17 8.18
N LEU A 1095 -13.86 -21.67 6.96
CA LEU A 1095 -14.29 -20.32 6.63
C LEU A 1095 -15.82 -20.17 6.75
N LEU A 1096 -16.60 -21.17 6.33
CA LEU A 1096 -18.06 -21.13 6.47
C LEU A 1096 -18.50 -21.02 7.93
N TYR A 1097 -17.93 -21.81 8.85
CA TYR A 1097 -18.34 -21.69 10.26
C TYR A 1097 -17.94 -20.33 10.84
N PHE A 1098 -16.80 -19.75 10.44
CA PHE A 1098 -16.41 -18.41 10.89
C PHE A 1098 -17.35 -17.33 10.36
N VAL A 1099 -17.79 -17.41 9.11
CA VAL A 1099 -18.79 -16.49 8.54
C VAL A 1099 -20.11 -16.59 9.30
N TYR A 1100 -20.64 -17.81 9.48
CA TYR A 1100 -21.91 -18.02 10.17
C TYR A 1100 -21.84 -17.71 11.66
N LEU A 1101 -20.68 -17.87 12.30
CA LEU A 1101 -20.43 -17.38 13.64
C LEU A 1101 -20.58 -15.85 13.70
N GLY A 1102 -20.05 -15.11 12.73
CA GLY A 1102 -20.20 -13.65 12.67
C GLY A 1102 -21.66 -13.22 12.56
N MET A 1103 -22.42 -13.89 11.70
CA MET A 1103 -23.87 -13.70 11.59
C MET A 1103 -24.59 -14.00 12.90
N LEU A 1104 -24.22 -15.11 13.57
CA LEU A 1104 -24.77 -15.51 14.86
C LEU A 1104 -24.50 -14.43 15.93
N MET A 1105 -23.29 -13.90 16.03
CA MET A 1105 -22.93 -12.87 17.02
C MET A 1105 -23.75 -11.58 16.83
N VAL A 1106 -24.01 -11.17 15.59
CA VAL A 1106 -24.89 -10.02 15.29
C VAL A 1106 -26.35 -10.34 15.60
N SER A 1107 -26.80 -11.57 15.42
CA SER A 1107 -28.17 -11.98 15.76
C SER A 1107 -28.43 -12.06 17.27
N LEU A 1108 -27.39 -12.28 18.08
CA LEU A 1108 -27.48 -12.40 19.53
C LEU A 1108 -27.37 -11.06 20.27
N THR A 1109 -26.92 -10.00 19.58
CA THR A 1109 -26.56 -8.74 20.23
C THR A 1109 -27.29 -7.54 19.61
N PRO A 1110 -27.60 -6.49 20.38
CA PRO A 1110 -28.27 -5.31 19.84
C PRO A 1110 -27.36 -4.45 18.97
N ASN A 1111 -26.06 -4.37 19.31
CA ASN A 1111 -25.10 -3.46 18.69
C ASN A 1111 -23.91 -4.23 18.13
N ILE A 1112 -23.34 -3.74 17.02
CA ILE A 1112 -22.16 -4.34 16.40
C ILE A 1112 -20.94 -4.36 17.32
N GLN A 1113 -20.79 -3.33 18.15
CA GLN A 1113 -19.69 -3.22 19.12
C GLN A 1113 -19.72 -4.35 20.15
N VAL A 1114 -20.92 -4.74 20.61
CA VAL A 1114 -21.10 -5.86 21.54
C VAL A 1114 -20.90 -7.20 20.81
N ALA A 1115 -21.34 -7.30 19.55
CA ALA A 1115 -21.05 -8.47 18.70
C ALA A 1115 -19.55 -8.71 18.57
N SER A 1116 -18.76 -7.65 18.31
CA SER A 1116 -17.29 -7.74 18.19
C SER A 1116 -16.61 -8.15 19.50
N ILE A 1117 -17.13 -7.71 20.66
CA ILE A 1117 -16.66 -8.11 22.01
C ILE A 1117 -16.95 -9.60 22.27
N LEU A 1118 -18.17 -10.07 22.00
CA LEU A 1118 -18.49 -11.50 22.16
C LEU A 1118 -17.72 -12.38 21.18
N ALA A 1119 -17.54 -11.92 19.94
CA ALA A 1119 -16.79 -12.63 18.94
C ALA A 1119 -15.29 -12.72 19.31
N SER A 1120 -14.69 -11.64 19.85
CA SER A 1120 -13.30 -11.68 20.34
C SER A 1120 -13.11 -12.65 21.50
N MET A 1121 -14.09 -12.76 22.39
CA MET A 1121 -14.10 -13.79 23.45
C MET A 1121 -14.10 -15.20 22.86
N PHE A 1122 -14.92 -15.42 21.84
CA PHE A 1122 -15.05 -16.73 21.22
C PHE A 1122 -13.79 -17.11 20.43
N TYR A 1123 -13.18 -16.19 19.68
CA TYR A 1123 -11.93 -16.47 18.97
C TYR A 1123 -10.80 -16.80 19.91
N THR A 1124 -10.65 -16.05 21.00
CA THR A 1124 -9.58 -16.27 21.99
C THR A 1124 -9.76 -17.61 22.70
N LEU A 1125 -11.00 -17.97 23.05
CA LEU A 1125 -11.32 -19.27 23.63
C LEU A 1125 -11.05 -20.43 22.66
N GLN A 1126 -11.51 -20.32 21.41
CA GLN A 1126 -11.22 -21.31 20.37
C GLN A 1126 -9.71 -21.45 20.14
N ASN A 1127 -9.00 -20.33 20.22
CA ASN A 1127 -7.58 -20.29 19.99
C ASN A 1127 -6.80 -21.02 21.10
N LEU A 1128 -7.16 -20.76 22.36
CA LEU A 1128 -6.60 -21.45 23.52
C LEU A 1128 -6.85 -22.96 23.46
N MET A 1129 -8.06 -23.36 23.04
CA MET A 1129 -8.51 -24.75 22.98
C MET A 1129 -8.27 -25.42 21.62
N SER A 1130 -7.42 -24.84 20.77
CA SER A 1130 -7.13 -25.36 19.43
C SER A 1130 -6.24 -26.60 19.45
N GLY A 1131 -5.51 -26.85 20.53
CA GLY A 1131 -4.52 -27.94 20.63
C GLY A 1131 -3.13 -27.58 20.10
N PHE A 1132 -2.92 -26.35 19.61
CA PHE A 1132 -1.61 -25.90 19.11
C PHE A 1132 -0.79 -25.11 20.15
N ILE A 1133 -1.39 -24.09 20.80
CA ILE A 1133 -0.73 -23.32 21.87
C ILE A 1133 -0.54 -24.20 23.10
N VAL A 1134 -1.60 -24.89 23.51
CA VAL A 1134 -1.57 -25.89 24.58
C VAL A 1134 -1.90 -27.24 23.94
N PRO A 1135 -0.94 -28.18 23.89
CA PRO A 1135 -1.19 -29.51 23.36
C PRO A 1135 -2.31 -30.24 24.09
N ALA A 1136 -3.13 -31.02 23.37
CA ALA A 1136 -4.31 -31.68 23.94
C ALA A 1136 -4.00 -32.55 25.18
N PRO A 1137 -2.89 -33.32 25.25
CA PRO A 1137 -2.56 -34.11 26.43
C PRO A 1137 -2.24 -33.27 27.68
N GLN A 1138 -1.88 -32.00 27.50
CA GLN A 1138 -1.48 -31.10 28.58
C GLN A 1138 -2.65 -30.30 29.16
N ILE A 1139 -3.81 -30.29 28.48
CA ILE A 1139 -5.02 -29.62 28.95
C ILE A 1139 -5.54 -30.34 30.21
N PRO A 1140 -5.87 -29.61 31.30
CA PRO A 1140 -6.43 -30.22 32.50
C PRO A 1140 -7.70 -31.03 32.20
N LYS A 1141 -7.89 -32.16 32.90
CA LYS A 1141 -9.02 -33.08 32.66
C LYS A 1141 -10.39 -32.40 32.75
N TRP A 1142 -10.53 -31.37 33.59
CA TRP A 1142 -11.78 -30.61 33.72
C TRP A 1142 -12.03 -29.61 32.58
N TRP A 1143 -11.04 -29.28 31.75
CA TRP A 1143 -11.18 -28.39 30.58
C TRP A 1143 -11.20 -29.14 29.24
N ILE A 1144 -10.93 -30.45 29.23
CA ILE A 1144 -10.80 -31.24 27.99
C ILE A 1144 -12.11 -31.35 27.18
N TRP A 1145 -13.27 -31.22 27.82
CA TRP A 1145 -14.56 -31.21 27.11
C TRP A 1145 -14.67 -30.00 26.17
N LEU A 1146 -14.09 -28.86 26.55
CA LEU A 1146 -14.13 -27.63 25.75
C LEU A 1146 -13.24 -27.76 24.50
N TYR A 1147 -12.15 -28.52 24.58
CA TYR A 1147 -11.33 -28.89 23.42
C TYR A 1147 -12.15 -29.64 22.37
N TYR A 1148 -13.00 -30.59 22.77
CA TYR A 1148 -13.84 -31.35 21.83
C TYR A 1148 -15.03 -30.56 21.28
N ILE A 1149 -15.51 -29.52 21.99
CA ILE A 1149 -16.57 -28.63 21.49
C ILE A 1149 -16.02 -27.59 20.50
N SER A 1150 -14.75 -27.23 20.62
CA SER A 1150 -14.12 -26.19 19.78
C SER A 1150 -13.99 -26.63 18.31
N PRO A 1151 -14.58 -25.90 17.34
CA PRO A 1151 -14.40 -26.17 15.91
C PRO A 1151 -12.93 -26.12 15.45
N MET A 1152 -12.11 -25.30 16.11
CA MET A 1152 -10.73 -25.08 15.74
C MET A 1152 -9.86 -26.32 16.02
N SER A 1153 -10.16 -27.09 17.08
CA SER A 1153 -9.41 -28.31 17.40
C SER A 1153 -9.60 -29.39 16.33
N TRP A 1154 -10.83 -29.59 15.87
CA TRP A 1154 -11.15 -30.49 14.77
C TRP A 1154 -10.57 -30.01 13.44
N THR A 1155 -10.59 -28.70 13.20
CA THR A 1155 -9.96 -28.09 12.03
C THR A 1155 -8.48 -28.45 11.99
N LEU A 1156 -7.72 -28.15 13.04
CA LEU A 1156 -6.28 -28.44 13.08
C LEU A 1156 -5.98 -29.93 13.05
N ASN A 1157 -6.79 -30.76 13.72
CA ASN A 1157 -6.62 -32.20 13.69
C ASN A 1157 -6.74 -32.75 12.26
N VAL A 1158 -7.83 -32.43 11.54
CA VAL A 1158 -8.02 -32.88 10.14
C VAL A 1158 -6.97 -32.26 9.22
N PHE A 1159 -6.66 -30.97 9.39
CA PHE A 1159 -5.75 -30.26 8.51
C PHE A 1159 -4.31 -30.75 8.65
N PHE A 1160 -3.82 -31.00 9.86
CA PHE A 1160 -2.47 -31.51 10.04
C PHE A 1160 -2.37 -33.00 9.72
N THR A 1161 -3.33 -33.83 10.13
CA THR A 1161 -3.27 -35.28 9.87
C THR A 1161 -3.38 -35.61 8.39
N THR A 1162 -4.16 -34.87 7.60
CA THR A 1162 -4.25 -35.09 6.13
C THR A 1162 -2.97 -34.72 5.38
N GLN A 1163 -2.22 -33.71 5.86
CA GLN A 1163 -1.00 -33.25 5.20
C GLN A 1163 0.24 -34.02 5.63
N PHE A 1164 0.37 -34.31 6.94
CA PHE A 1164 1.58 -34.85 7.56
C PHE A 1164 1.37 -36.21 8.26
N GLY A 1165 0.13 -36.67 8.45
CA GLY A 1165 -0.19 -37.92 9.17
C GLY A 1165 -0.05 -39.20 8.34
N ASP A 1166 0.41 -39.10 7.09
CA ASP A 1166 0.58 -40.22 6.15
C ASP A 1166 2.03 -40.72 6.07
N HIS A 1167 2.98 -39.91 6.53
CA HIS A 1167 4.41 -40.17 6.37
C HIS A 1167 5.00 -40.87 7.59
N ASN A 1168 4.92 -42.20 7.61
CA ASN A 1168 5.72 -42.99 8.55
C ASN A 1168 7.22 -43.00 8.19
N ASP A 1169 7.56 -42.70 6.93
CA ASP A 1169 8.94 -42.75 6.41
C ASP A 1169 9.77 -41.49 6.70
N ARG A 1170 9.12 -40.37 7.08
CA ARG A 1170 9.82 -39.14 7.46
C ARG A 1170 10.17 -39.18 8.95
N MET A 1171 11.41 -39.57 9.24
CA MET A 1171 11.98 -39.54 10.58
C MET A 1171 12.50 -38.14 10.90
N ILE A 1172 12.07 -37.59 12.02
CA ILE A 1172 12.53 -36.32 12.58
C ILE A 1172 13.23 -36.60 13.92
N VAL A 1173 14.32 -35.88 14.21
CA VAL A 1173 14.95 -35.94 15.53
C VAL A 1173 14.18 -34.99 16.44
N VAL A 1174 13.52 -35.54 17.46
CA VAL A 1174 12.73 -34.77 18.43
C VAL A 1174 13.18 -35.17 19.82
N PHE A 1175 13.64 -34.21 20.62
CA PHE A 1175 14.14 -34.44 21.99
C PHE A 1175 15.23 -35.52 22.06
N GLU A 1176 16.19 -35.51 21.14
CA GLU A 1176 17.30 -36.48 21.04
C GLU A 1176 16.89 -37.91 20.63
N GLU A 1177 15.60 -38.16 20.37
CA GLU A 1177 15.06 -39.42 19.82
C GLU A 1177 14.63 -39.25 18.35
N THR A 1178 14.81 -40.29 17.53
CA THR A 1178 14.29 -40.31 16.16
C THR A 1178 12.85 -40.85 16.16
N LYS A 1179 11.88 -39.98 15.86
CA LYS A 1179 10.45 -40.34 15.76
C LYS A 1179 9.91 -40.01 14.38
N SER A 1180 8.90 -40.76 13.91
CA SER A 1180 8.18 -40.37 12.69
C SER A 1180 7.37 -39.09 12.93
N VAL A 1181 7.14 -38.31 11.88
CA VAL A 1181 6.30 -37.09 11.96
C VAL A 1181 4.89 -37.43 12.47
N ALA A 1182 4.32 -38.56 12.03
CA ALA A 1182 3.02 -39.03 12.49
C ALA A 1182 3.00 -39.37 13.99
N ALA A 1183 4.03 -40.08 14.48
CA ALA A 1183 4.17 -40.39 15.91
C ALA A 1183 4.37 -39.12 16.74
N PHE A 1184 5.17 -38.17 16.27
CA PHE A 1184 5.36 -36.88 16.95
C PHE A 1184 4.06 -36.07 17.07
N MET A 1185 3.26 -36.00 16.00
CA MET A 1185 1.97 -35.31 16.04
C MET A 1185 0.98 -35.93 17.04
N MET A 1186 1.03 -37.25 17.18
CA MET A 1186 0.19 -37.98 18.14
C MET A 1186 0.70 -37.81 19.58
N ASP A 1187 2.00 -38.02 19.82
CA ASP A 1187 2.60 -37.96 21.16
C ASP A 1187 2.64 -36.54 21.74
N TYR A 1188 3.01 -35.55 20.93
CA TYR A 1188 3.18 -34.17 21.38
C TYR A 1188 1.86 -33.41 21.36
N PHE A 1189 1.22 -33.30 20.19
CA PHE A 1189 0.01 -32.49 20.03
C PHE A 1189 -1.30 -33.23 20.38
N GLY A 1190 -1.31 -34.56 20.31
CA GLY A 1190 -2.52 -35.37 20.52
C GLY A 1190 -3.41 -35.51 19.28
N PHE A 1191 -2.92 -35.14 18.08
CA PHE A 1191 -3.68 -35.24 16.84
C PHE A 1191 -3.68 -36.67 16.32
N ARG A 1192 -4.87 -37.25 16.13
CA ARG A 1192 -5.08 -38.65 15.77
C ARG A 1192 -5.73 -38.77 14.40
N ARG A 1193 -5.07 -39.51 13.50
CA ARG A 1193 -5.59 -39.78 12.14
C ARG A 1193 -6.83 -40.67 12.14
N ASP A 1194 -6.99 -41.55 13.12
CA ASP A 1194 -8.17 -42.42 13.24
C ASP A 1194 -9.48 -41.64 13.39
N LEU A 1195 -9.39 -40.40 13.89
CA LEU A 1195 -10.53 -39.50 14.05
C LEU A 1195 -10.90 -38.73 12.78
N LEU A 1196 -10.23 -38.98 11.65
CA LEU A 1196 -10.44 -38.22 10.41
C LEU A 1196 -11.88 -38.29 9.86
N PRO A 1197 -12.57 -39.46 9.82
CA PRO A 1197 -13.97 -39.52 9.41
C PRO A 1197 -14.89 -38.73 10.35
N LEU A 1198 -14.66 -38.83 11.66
CA LEU A 1198 -15.42 -38.09 12.67
C LEU A 1198 -15.17 -36.58 12.54
N GLY A 1199 -13.91 -36.18 12.32
CA GLY A 1199 -13.52 -34.78 12.10
C GLY A 1199 -14.15 -34.20 10.84
N ALA A 1200 -14.26 -34.99 9.76
CA ALA A 1200 -14.95 -34.56 8.55
C ALA A 1200 -16.43 -34.24 8.80
N VAL A 1201 -17.14 -35.13 9.53
CA VAL A 1201 -18.55 -34.92 9.90
C VAL A 1201 -18.71 -33.73 10.84
N ALA A 1202 -17.84 -33.61 11.86
CA ALA A 1202 -17.87 -32.50 12.81
C ALA A 1202 -17.68 -31.15 12.11
N LEU A 1203 -16.72 -31.05 11.18
CA LEU A 1203 -16.47 -29.84 10.40
C LEU A 1203 -17.63 -29.43 9.49
N ALA A 1204 -18.40 -30.37 8.96
CA ALA A 1204 -19.63 -30.06 8.24
C ALA A 1204 -20.78 -29.67 9.18
N ALA A 1205 -20.84 -30.23 10.39
CA ALA A 1205 -21.89 -29.97 11.35
C ALA A 1205 -21.83 -28.55 11.95
N PHE A 1206 -20.64 -28.00 12.21
CA PHE A 1206 -20.50 -26.67 12.82
C PHE A 1206 -21.12 -25.52 11.99
N PRO A 1207 -20.86 -25.39 10.67
CA PRO A 1207 -21.53 -24.40 9.84
C PRO A 1207 -23.06 -24.54 9.90
N VAL A 1208 -23.58 -25.77 9.82
CA VAL A 1208 -25.04 -26.02 9.87
C VAL A 1208 -25.60 -25.59 11.23
N LEU A 1209 -24.93 -25.94 12.33
CA LEU A 1209 -25.32 -25.54 13.68
C LEU A 1209 -25.40 -24.01 13.82
N PHE A 1210 -24.36 -23.28 13.40
CA PHE A 1210 -24.37 -21.82 13.50
C PHE A 1210 -25.40 -21.17 12.57
N ALA A 1211 -25.63 -21.71 11.38
CA ALA A 1211 -26.68 -21.25 10.47
C ALA A 1211 -28.09 -21.43 11.07
N VAL A 1212 -28.37 -22.57 11.71
CA VAL A 1212 -29.65 -22.83 12.38
C VAL A 1212 -29.83 -21.92 13.59
N LEU A 1213 -28.78 -21.74 14.41
CA LEU A 1213 -28.80 -20.82 15.55
C LEU A 1213 -29.02 -19.37 15.10
N PHE A 1214 -28.39 -18.96 14.01
CA PHE A 1214 -28.60 -17.64 13.40
C PHE A 1214 -30.08 -17.44 13.00
N GLY A 1215 -30.66 -18.40 12.28
CA GLY A 1215 -32.07 -18.36 11.89
C GLY A 1215 -33.04 -18.34 13.08
N TYR A 1216 -32.73 -19.14 14.11
CA TYR A 1216 -33.51 -19.17 15.35
C TYR A 1216 -33.47 -17.82 16.07
N ASN A 1217 -32.27 -17.25 16.24
CA ASN A 1217 -32.09 -15.99 16.95
C ASN A 1217 -32.72 -14.81 16.22
N ILE A 1218 -32.56 -14.70 14.89
CA ILE A 1218 -33.26 -13.67 14.10
C ILE A 1218 -34.79 -13.85 14.16
N SER A 1219 -35.28 -15.08 14.26
CA SER A 1219 -36.71 -15.32 14.42
C SER A 1219 -37.23 -14.96 15.81
N LYS A 1220 -36.46 -15.16 16.89
CA LYS A 1220 -36.94 -15.02 18.27
C LYS A 1220 -36.53 -13.74 18.97
N LEU A 1221 -35.31 -13.26 18.75
CA LEU A 1221 -34.78 -12.06 19.37
C LEU A 1221 -35.19 -10.84 18.55
N ASN A 1222 -35.73 -9.83 19.23
CA ASN A 1222 -36.01 -8.53 18.64
C ASN A 1222 -35.36 -7.47 19.52
N PHE A 1223 -34.37 -6.79 18.94
CA PHE A 1223 -33.62 -5.73 19.62
C PHE A 1223 -34.11 -4.32 19.26
N GLN A 1224 -35.04 -4.19 18.31
CA GLN A 1224 -35.61 -2.90 17.97
C GLN A 1224 -36.54 -2.45 19.10
N ARG A 1225 -36.05 -1.51 19.93
CA ARG A 1225 -36.86 -0.83 20.93
C ARG A 1225 -37.45 0.40 20.27
N ARG A 1226 -38.64 0.26 19.68
CA ARG A 1226 -39.44 1.38 19.16
C ARG A 1226 -40.19 2.09 20.25
#